data_AF-A0A4U5LT61-F1
#
_entry.id   AF-A0A4U5LT61-F1
#
_cell.length_a   1.000
_cell.length_b   1.000
_cell.length_c   1.000
_cell.angle_alpha   90.00
_cell.angle_beta   90.00
_cell.angle_gamma   90.00
#
_symmetry.space_group_name_H-M   'P 1'
#
loop_
_entity.id
_entity.type
_entity.pdbx_description
1 polymer ?
#
loop_
_entity_poly.entity_id
_entity_poly.type
_entity_poly.pdbx_seq_one_letter_code
_entity_poly.pdbx_strand_id
1 'polypeptide(L)'
;MPKNCGIVFRLLSKQLSTNRRDKQQKLPTLQHHPPFIIPFQRSGLQKLRNTHKAKTDEQPSTGEPTRARPSLGIGVVALHQTTRGNVLLRSVPAKNDPRILAKSTKWRLLEPLRASATLKMAVFARFWIPLLLLVSVCLSQEKDAGDTFAFPQLFSTKVKPCKDLNKFVCNPMDNSATDLFETERFKSMQGIIDGFFLKSDDVFVKKFKEVIKRNLIEKNTFKKGEKVGKEARYGRIQSFIPIPTISEANGSLTLKFHGTHEDEYGTCEYSQCSSLIQGIASGFNLNSSYKLVEFQRLPKDSEDFQVAPPIEKEIEKALLLEIKSNKASYFYMIWARQMIEEKVFSDEFLKQLKEIFDSILEEAISMIQECHYLKSDEKSRIDGYLKNGLGKVLGFPDVFYNRTALDEAIEFTRSRFKDNVRRLHREEGSCVEHPMECGSCILKRYTEALLVSEKSHRSANPEFDDGLDRANEKASLLGYNALNKFTHLILLPAYIHIFQNRYPLGFLYGSLGGTIAHEIFHSLGLRRTPFMETFQHHNHKEFVHAMTCYDNYYSSFTLKHAKEPALRPNGEVKSEEGFADVEGARIAFRALQKVAGEKKIEKRAEERGLRFDRFSDSQWFFPEDRTAPISPSEDRHQG
;
A
#
# COMPACT_ATOMS: atom_id res chain seq x y z
N MET A 1 8.05 -31.79 4.30
CA MET A 1 6.91 -31.76 5.26
C MET A 1 6.76 -33.12 5.93
N PRO A 2 6.30 -33.18 7.19
CA PRO A 2 5.72 -34.40 7.75
C PRO A 2 4.54 -34.87 6.89
N LYS A 3 4.36 -36.18 6.69
CA LYS A 3 3.35 -36.74 5.78
C LYS A 3 1.88 -36.48 6.18
N ASN A 4 1.66 -35.89 7.35
CA ASN A 4 0.34 -35.83 8.01
C ASN A 4 -0.27 -34.42 8.03
N CYS A 5 0.36 -33.43 7.38
CA CYS A 5 -0.01 -32.01 7.51
C CYS A 5 -0.81 -31.41 6.34
N GLY A 6 -1.00 -32.15 5.23
CA GLY A 6 -1.93 -31.73 4.18
C GLY A 6 -3.35 -32.16 4.52
N ILE A 7 -4.34 -31.36 4.14
CA ILE A 7 -5.77 -31.70 4.24
C ILE A 7 -6.02 -33.02 3.48
N VAL A 8 -6.15 -34.10 4.25
CA VAL A 8 -6.51 -35.49 3.92
C VAL A 8 -5.97 -36.05 2.59
N PHE A 9 -4.84 -36.76 2.73
CA PHE A 9 -4.31 -37.63 1.68
C PHE A 9 -5.20 -38.86 1.42
N ARG A 10 -6.07 -38.78 0.40
CA ARG A 10 -6.50 -39.93 -0.41
C ARG A 10 -6.80 -39.52 -1.84
N LEU A 11 -5.77 -39.55 -2.71
CA LEU A 11 -5.94 -39.76 -4.17
C LEU A 11 -4.66 -40.06 -4.98
N LEU A 12 -3.46 -40.09 -4.38
CA LEU A 12 -2.19 -40.31 -5.10
C LEU A 12 -1.48 -41.66 -4.84
N SER A 13 -2.10 -42.62 -4.15
CA SER A 13 -1.49 -43.94 -3.89
C SER A 13 -1.84 -45.04 -4.91
N LYS A 14 -2.66 -44.76 -5.94
CA LYS A 14 -3.22 -45.80 -6.82
C LYS A 14 -2.49 -46.03 -8.16
N GLN A 15 -1.35 -45.36 -8.38
CA GLN A 15 -0.56 -45.47 -9.62
C GLN A 15 0.92 -45.85 -9.43
N LEU A 16 1.40 -46.00 -8.20
CA LEU A 16 2.81 -46.34 -7.89
C LEU A 16 2.94 -47.38 -6.75
N SER A 17 2.31 -48.55 -6.91
CA SER A 17 2.51 -49.68 -5.98
C SER A 17 2.47 -51.06 -6.66
N THR A 18 3.40 -51.29 -7.58
CA THR A 18 3.93 -52.64 -7.84
C THR A 18 5.43 -52.63 -7.55
N ASN A 19 5.93 -53.70 -6.91
CA ASN A 19 7.31 -53.89 -6.45
C ASN A 19 7.85 -52.90 -5.39
N ARG A 20 7.76 -53.29 -4.11
CA ARG A 20 8.96 -53.69 -3.35
C ARG A 20 8.63 -54.52 -2.11
N ARG A 21 9.49 -55.50 -1.83
CA ARG A 21 9.38 -56.47 -0.73
C ARG A 21 9.88 -55.92 0.60
N ASP A 22 9.43 -56.57 1.67
CA ASP A 22 9.74 -56.27 3.06
C ASP A 22 11.24 -56.29 3.42
N LYS A 23 11.63 -55.37 4.30
CA LYS A 23 12.55 -55.66 5.41
C LYS A 23 12.12 -54.87 6.64
N GLN A 24 11.65 -55.58 7.67
CA GLN A 24 11.46 -55.00 9.01
C GLN A 24 12.83 -54.72 9.65
N GLN A 25 13.00 -53.55 10.24
CA GLN A 25 14.03 -53.29 11.25
C GLN A 25 13.38 -52.70 12.50
N LYS A 26 13.74 -53.25 13.66
CA LYS A 26 13.24 -52.83 14.98
C LYS A 26 13.82 -51.46 15.34
N LEU A 27 12.96 -50.54 15.77
CA LEU A 27 13.35 -49.31 16.46
C LEU A 27 13.32 -49.56 17.99
N PRO A 28 14.27 -49.03 18.77
CA PRO A 28 14.25 -49.15 20.23
C PRO A 28 13.25 -48.17 20.86
N THR A 29 12.65 -48.60 21.96
CA THR A 29 11.77 -47.82 22.82
C THR A 29 12.53 -46.67 23.50
N LEU A 30 12.04 -45.44 23.35
CA LEU A 30 12.52 -44.28 24.10
C LEU A 30 11.63 -44.06 25.33
N GLN A 31 12.26 -43.88 26.50
CA GLN A 31 11.59 -43.76 27.79
C GLN A 31 10.88 -42.40 27.95
N HIS A 32 9.70 -42.41 28.57
CA HIS A 32 9.01 -41.19 28.99
C HIS A 32 9.68 -40.58 30.22
N HIS A 33 10.02 -39.29 30.15
CA HIS A 33 10.23 -38.46 31.34
C HIS A 33 8.93 -37.69 31.66
N PRO A 34 8.55 -37.55 32.95
CA PRO A 34 7.36 -36.79 33.34
C PRO A 34 7.61 -35.28 33.27
N PRO A 35 6.55 -34.45 33.08
CA PRO A 35 6.69 -33.01 32.98
C PRO A 35 7.02 -32.35 34.33
N PHE A 36 7.95 -31.40 34.30
CA PHE A 36 8.19 -30.47 35.42
C PHE A 36 7.00 -29.50 35.55
N ILE A 37 6.48 -29.36 36.78
CA ILE A 37 5.45 -28.38 37.13
C ILE A 37 6.14 -27.17 37.76
N ILE A 38 5.91 -25.97 37.22
CA ILE A 38 6.30 -24.69 37.84
C ILE A 38 5.02 -23.93 38.20
N PRO A 39 4.85 -23.44 39.44
CA PRO A 39 3.61 -22.81 39.88
C PRO A 39 3.48 -21.36 39.37
N PHE A 40 2.30 -21.02 38.85
CA PHE A 40 1.91 -19.64 38.55
C PHE A 40 1.66 -18.85 39.84
N GLN A 41 2.47 -17.83 40.14
CA GLN A 41 2.09 -16.81 41.12
C GLN A 41 1.10 -15.82 40.50
N ARG A 42 -0.06 -15.65 41.15
CA ARG A 42 -1.02 -14.57 40.85
C ARG A 42 -0.70 -13.33 41.67
N SER A 43 -0.18 -12.29 41.02
CA SER A 43 -0.51 -10.91 41.38
C SER A 43 -1.76 -10.49 40.60
N GLY A 44 -2.70 -9.71 41.11
CA GLY A 44 -2.69 -8.95 42.36
C GLY A 44 -3.27 -7.55 42.12
N LEU A 45 -4.46 -7.47 41.52
CA LEU A 45 -5.13 -6.20 41.19
C LEU A 45 -6.32 -5.97 42.11
N GLN A 46 -6.11 -5.09 43.09
CA GLN A 46 -7.04 -4.83 44.18
C GLN A 46 -7.94 -3.62 43.86
N LYS A 47 -9.21 -3.69 44.27
CA LYS A 47 -10.23 -2.66 44.04
C LYS A 47 -9.89 -1.35 44.74
N LEU A 48 -10.18 -0.22 44.09
CA LEU A 48 -10.54 1.03 44.75
C LEU A 48 -11.96 1.43 44.31
N ARG A 49 -12.89 1.43 45.27
CA ARG A 49 -14.29 1.86 45.08
C ARG A 49 -14.84 2.34 46.43
N ASN A 50 -14.74 3.65 46.69
CA ASN A 50 -15.43 4.34 47.77
C ASN A 50 -16.42 5.31 47.10
N THR A 51 -17.74 5.10 47.15
CA THR A 51 -18.68 5.32 48.26
C THR A 51 -18.87 6.78 48.67
N HIS A 52 -20.01 7.35 48.28
CA HIS A 52 -20.83 8.12 49.22
C HIS A 52 -22.21 7.45 49.33
N LYS A 53 -22.77 7.44 50.54
CA LYS A 53 -23.94 6.64 50.94
C LYS A 53 -24.75 7.43 51.98
N ALA A 54 -25.98 7.77 51.65
CA ALA A 54 -27.03 8.24 52.59
C ALA A 54 -28.34 8.44 51.79
N LYS A 55 -29.53 8.12 52.28
CA LYS A 55 -29.96 7.25 53.41
C LYS A 55 -31.51 7.15 53.33
N THR A 56 -32.10 5.98 53.63
CA THR A 56 -33.39 5.74 54.34
C THR A 56 -34.68 6.49 53.92
N ASP A 57 -35.90 5.94 53.96
CA ASP A 57 -36.44 4.59 54.26
C ASP A 57 -37.93 4.53 53.79
N GLU A 58 -38.62 3.43 54.14
CA GLU A 58 -40.09 3.25 54.24
C GLU A 58 -40.92 2.78 53.01
N GLN A 59 -41.23 1.48 53.07
CA GLN A 59 -42.42 0.79 52.54
C GLN A 59 -43.70 1.14 53.36
N PRO A 60 -44.89 0.53 53.11
CA PRO A 60 -45.54 0.14 51.85
C PRO A 60 -47.04 0.57 51.81
N SER A 61 -47.72 0.47 50.66
CA SER A 61 -49.16 0.15 50.67
C SER A 61 -49.67 -0.52 49.38
N THR A 62 -50.74 -1.29 49.54
CA THR A 62 -51.44 -2.12 48.54
C THR A 62 -52.64 -1.40 47.94
N GLY A 63 -52.97 -1.62 46.66
CA GLY A 63 -54.26 -1.18 46.10
C GLY A 63 -54.43 -1.22 44.58
N GLU A 64 -54.80 -2.38 44.03
CA GLU A 64 -55.67 -2.46 42.85
C GLU A 64 -57.15 -2.40 43.28
N PRO A 65 -58.17 -2.28 42.39
CA PRO A 65 -58.17 -1.86 40.97
C PRO A 65 -59.20 -0.73 40.66
N THR A 66 -59.21 -0.16 39.44
CA THR A 66 -60.39 -0.09 38.52
C THR A 66 -60.14 0.73 37.24
N ARG A 67 -61.04 0.56 36.25
CA ARG A 67 -60.95 1.04 34.86
C ARG A 67 -61.26 2.53 34.67
N ALA A 68 -60.53 3.20 33.77
CA ALA A 68 -61.14 4.10 32.77
C ALA A 68 -60.20 4.36 31.55
N ARG A 69 -60.77 4.35 30.33
CA ARG A 69 -60.31 5.14 29.16
C ARG A 69 -60.92 6.56 29.29
N PRO A 70 -60.48 7.63 28.58
CA PRO A 70 -59.89 7.61 27.23
C PRO A 70 -58.82 8.69 26.87
N SER A 71 -58.38 8.61 25.60
CA SER A 71 -58.14 9.71 24.64
C SER A 71 -56.98 10.73 24.75
N LEU A 72 -56.25 10.78 23.61
CA LEU A 72 -55.75 11.96 22.86
C LEU A 72 -54.64 12.85 23.44
N GLY A 73 -53.59 13.04 22.63
CA GLY A 73 -52.48 13.96 22.92
C GLY A 73 -51.26 13.89 21.98
N ILE A 74 -51.44 13.71 20.67
CA ILE A 74 -50.32 13.86 19.70
C ILE A 74 -50.28 15.31 19.22
N GLY A 75 -49.25 16.06 19.60
CA GLY A 75 -48.99 17.42 19.15
C GLY A 75 -48.18 17.44 17.85
N VAL A 76 -48.71 18.07 16.81
CA VAL A 76 -48.02 18.37 15.54
C VAL A 76 -47.75 19.88 15.47
N VAL A 77 -46.52 20.26 15.11
CA VAL A 77 -46.13 21.63 14.73
C VAL A 77 -45.24 21.50 13.49
N ALA A 78 -45.81 21.57 12.29
CA ALA A 78 -46.09 22.78 11.50
C ALA A 78 -44.88 23.24 10.66
N LEU A 79 -45.00 23.04 9.34
CA LEU A 79 -44.05 23.46 8.30
C LEU A 79 -44.64 24.68 7.57
N HIS A 80 -43.89 25.77 7.46
CA HIS A 80 -44.36 27.01 6.82
C HIS A 80 -43.94 27.07 5.34
N GLN A 81 -44.88 27.38 4.44
CA GLN A 81 -44.64 27.62 3.01
C GLN A 81 -44.38 29.10 2.69
N THR A 82 -43.45 29.37 1.76
CA THR A 82 -43.30 30.57 0.87
C THR A 82 -42.15 30.30 -0.14
N THR A 83 -42.09 30.84 -1.37
CA THR A 83 -43.13 31.08 -2.40
C THR A 83 -42.50 31.13 -3.81
N ARG A 84 -43.19 30.59 -4.82
CA ARG A 84 -43.11 30.83 -6.30
C ARG A 84 -41.83 31.44 -6.93
N GLY A 85 -41.27 30.71 -7.89
CA GLY A 85 -40.47 31.25 -9.01
C GLY A 85 -40.71 30.46 -10.30
N ASN A 86 -41.20 31.11 -11.36
CA ASN A 86 -41.51 30.44 -12.64
C ASN A 86 -40.25 30.35 -13.53
N VAL A 87 -40.01 29.19 -14.15
CA VAL A 87 -39.10 29.06 -15.30
C VAL A 87 -39.84 28.32 -16.42
N LEU A 88 -39.93 28.93 -17.60
CA LEU A 88 -40.58 28.32 -18.76
C LEU A 88 -39.69 27.22 -19.35
N LEU A 89 -40.27 26.03 -19.53
CA LEU A 89 -39.75 25.05 -20.48
C LEU A 89 -40.15 25.48 -21.90
N ARG A 90 -39.16 25.81 -22.74
CA ARG A 90 -39.32 25.90 -24.20
C ARG A 90 -38.62 24.70 -24.84
N SER A 91 -39.40 23.90 -25.55
CA SER A 91 -38.94 22.84 -26.45
C SER A 91 -38.79 23.35 -27.89
N VAL A 92 -38.43 22.45 -28.83
CA VAL A 92 -38.48 22.59 -30.32
C VAL A 92 -37.26 23.32 -30.95
N PRO A 93 -36.66 22.82 -32.06
CA PRO A 93 -36.43 21.43 -32.48
C PRO A 93 -35.01 21.18 -33.07
N ALA A 94 -34.72 19.93 -33.46
CA ALA A 94 -33.63 19.65 -34.40
C ALA A 94 -33.97 20.15 -35.82
N LYS A 95 -32.97 20.64 -36.56
CA LYS A 95 -33.05 20.88 -38.02
C LYS A 95 -31.89 20.19 -38.73
N ASN A 96 -32.23 19.30 -39.65
CA ASN A 96 -31.33 18.85 -40.72
C ASN A 96 -31.19 19.99 -41.75
N ASP A 97 -29.98 20.21 -42.28
CA ASP A 97 -29.79 20.89 -43.56
C ASP A 97 -28.63 20.25 -44.36
N PRO A 98 -28.94 19.48 -45.41
CA PRO A 98 -27.94 18.93 -46.31
C PRO A 98 -28.03 19.59 -47.71
N ARG A 99 -27.18 20.59 -47.99
CA ARG A 99 -26.77 21.02 -49.35
C ARG A 99 -25.62 22.03 -49.32
N ILE A 100 -24.46 21.68 -49.88
CA ILE A 100 -23.74 22.59 -50.77
C ILE A 100 -23.43 21.84 -52.06
N LEU A 101 -23.95 22.38 -53.16
CA LEU A 101 -23.77 21.85 -54.51
C LEU A 101 -22.41 22.24 -55.09
N ALA A 102 -21.95 21.39 -56.02
CA ALA A 102 -20.83 21.64 -56.90
C ALA A 102 -20.85 23.03 -57.56
N LYS A 103 -19.65 23.62 -57.70
CA LYS A 103 -19.32 24.45 -58.86
C LYS A 103 -18.05 23.93 -59.51
N SER A 104 -18.24 23.32 -60.68
CA SER A 104 -17.15 23.05 -61.62
C SER A 104 -16.62 24.35 -62.19
N THR A 105 -15.30 24.50 -62.30
CA THR A 105 -14.70 25.50 -63.19
C THR A 105 -13.67 24.81 -64.07
N LYS A 106 -13.95 24.73 -65.37
CA LYS A 106 -12.99 24.30 -66.38
C LYS A 106 -11.77 25.23 -66.35
N TRP A 107 -10.57 24.66 -66.21
CA TRP A 107 -9.38 25.20 -66.84
C TRP A 107 -8.65 24.08 -67.59
N ARG A 108 -8.83 24.07 -68.91
CA ARG A 108 -7.88 23.43 -69.83
C ARG A 108 -6.79 24.45 -70.12
N LEU A 109 -5.53 24.07 -69.95
CA LEU A 109 -4.40 24.26 -70.88
C LEU A 109 -3.09 23.92 -70.16
N LEU A 110 -2.06 23.56 -70.94
CA LEU A 110 -0.67 23.26 -70.53
C LEU A 110 -0.41 21.89 -69.87
N GLU A 111 -0.57 20.82 -70.66
CA GLU A 111 0.52 19.83 -70.77
C GLU A 111 1.40 20.29 -71.96
N PRO A 112 2.76 20.25 -71.86
CA PRO A 112 3.47 18.96 -71.95
C PRO A 112 4.77 18.89 -71.10
N LEU A 113 4.67 18.49 -69.82
CA LEU A 113 5.87 18.12 -69.02
C LEU A 113 5.72 16.85 -68.16
N ARG A 114 4.60 16.12 -68.28
CA ARG A 114 4.31 14.97 -67.40
C ARG A 114 4.96 13.64 -67.77
N ALA A 115 5.41 13.44 -69.01
CA ALA A 115 5.95 12.15 -69.46
C ALA A 115 7.30 11.75 -68.82
N SER A 116 8.14 12.72 -68.42
CA SER A 116 9.44 12.43 -67.77
C SER A 116 9.33 12.28 -66.25
N ALA A 117 8.39 13.00 -65.62
CA ALA A 117 8.16 12.95 -64.18
C ALA A 117 7.47 11.64 -63.75
N THR A 118 6.51 11.13 -64.53
CA THR A 118 5.77 9.90 -64.18
C THR A 118 6.67 8.66 -64.20
N LEU A 119 7.60 8.54 -65.15
CA LEU A 119 8.52 7.40 -65.19
C LEU A 119 9.52 7.44 -64.01
N LYS A 120 10.07 8.61 -63.69
CA LYS A 120 10.96 8.77 -62.53
C LYS A 120 10.23 8.52 -61.21
N MET A 121 9.01 9.03 -61.05
CA MET A 121 8.17 8.77 -59.86
C MET A 121 7.75 7.29 -59.75
N ALA A 122 7.47 6.61 -60.87
CA ALA A 122 7.12 5.18 -60.86
C ALA A 122 8.31 4.28 -60.49
N VAL A 123 9.52 4.61 -60.96
CA VAL A 123 10.76 3.93 -60.55
C VAL A 123 11.06 4.24 -59.07
N PHE A 124 10.94 5.50 -58.65
CA PHE A 124 11.16 5.88 -57.25
C PHE A 124 10.17 5.14 -56.33
N ALA A 125 8.88 5.11 -56.68
CA ALA A 125 7.87 4.36 -55.94
C ALA A 125 8.15 2.85 -55.89
N ARG A 126 8.54 2.22 -57.01
CA ARG A 126 8.82 0.78 -57.07
C ARG A 126 10.01 0.32 -56.24
N PHE A 127 11.03 1.16 -56.03
CA PHE A 127 12.21 0.80 -55.25
C PHE A 127 12.19 1.38 -53.83
N TRP A 128 11.78 2.64 -53.66
CA TRP A 128 11.82 3.31 -52.36
C TRP A 128 10.62 3.00 -51.47
N ILE A 129 9.42 2.67 -51.99
CA ILE A 129 8.31 2.28 -51.10
C ILE A 129 8.60 0.91 -50.45
N PRO A 130 9.04 -0.14 -51.19
CA PRO A 130 9.45 -1.39 -50.54
C PRO A 130 10.64 -1.20 -49.61
N LEU A 131 11.62 -0.36 -49.96
CA LEU A 131 12.77 -0.07 -49.09
C LEU A 131 12.36 0.69 -47.81
N LEU A 132 11.49 1.69 -47.90
CA LEU A 132 10.96 2.42 -46.75
C LEU A 132 10.03 1.55 -45.89
N LEU A 133 9.29 0.61 -46.49
CA LEU A 133 8.53 -0.39 -45.74
C LEU A 133 9.45 -1.40 -45.06
N LEU A 134 10.52 -1.86 -45.71
CA LEU A 134 11.54 -2.72 -45.09
C LEU A 134 12.28 -2.00 -43.97
N VAL A 135 12.72 -0.75 -44.19
CA VAL A 135 13.37 0.07 -43.15
C VAL A 135 12.40 0.38 -42.01
N SER A 136 11.12 0.66 -42.28
CA SER A 136 10.10 0.82 -41.24
C SER A 136 9.82 -0.46 -40.45
N VAL A 137 9.80 -1.62 -41.12
CA VAL A 137 9.68 -2.94 -40.47
C VAL A 137 10.93 -3.26 -39.65
N CYS A 138 12.14 -3.00 -40.15
CA CYS A 138 13.39 -3.22 -39.42
C CYS A 138 13.55 -2.26 -38.23
N LEU A 139 13.24 -0.97 -38.38
CA LEU A 139 13.27 0.01 -37.29
C LEU A 139 12.14 -0.21 -36.27
N SER A 140 10.99 -0.75 -36.70
CA SER A 140 9.96 -1.23 -35.77
C SER A 140 10.44 -2.50 -35.05
N GLN A 141 11.10 -3.43 -35.75
CA GLN A 141 11.68 -4.63 -35.14
C GLN A 141 12.85 -4.35 -34.20
N GLU A 142 13.61 -3.26 -34.35
CA GLU A 142 14.60 -2.84 -33.34
C GLU A 142 13.95 -2.20 -32.10
N LYS A 143 12.78 -1.57 -32.22
CA LYS A 143 11.99 -1.14 -31.05
C LYS A 143 11.18 -2.26 -30.40
N ASP A 144 10.74 -3.24 -31.19
CA ASP A 144 10.04 -4.45 -30.74
C ASP A 144 10.99 -5.62 -30.44
N ALA A 145 12.30 -5.42 -30.54
CA ALA A 145 13.32 -6.18 -29.81
C ALA A 145 13.25 -5.82 -28.31
N GLY A 146 12.04 -5.80 -27.78
CA GLY A 146 11.70 -5.29 -26.46
C GLY A 146 12.46 -6.06 -25.39
N ASP A 147 12.95 -5.30 -24.41
CA ASP A 147 13.83 -5.73 -23.34
C ASP A 147 13.56 -7.17 -22.91
N THR A 148 14.32 -8.11 -23.47
CA THR A 148 14.16 -9.53 -23.15
C THR A 148 14.56 -9.66 -21.70
N PHE A 149 13.57 -9.81 -20.81
CA PHE A 149 13.75 -9.81 -19.37
C PHE A 149 14.91 -10.73 -18.97
N ALA A 150 16.06 -10.13 -18.71
CA ALA A 150 17.27 -10.84 -18.37
C ALA A 150 17.24 -11.02 -16.86
N PHE A 151 16.90 -12.22 -16.41
CA PHE A 151 17.04 -12.61 -15.01
C PHE A 151 18.54 -12.57 -14.67
N PRO A 152 19.06 -11.53 -13.99
CA PRO A 152 20.49 -11.32 -13.84
C PRO A 152 21.06 -12.08 -12.64
N GLN A 153 20.20 -12.78 -11.90
CA GLN A 153 20.59 -13.64 -10.81
C GLN A 153 21.32 -14.88 -11.35
N LEU A 154 22.56 -15.04 -10.90
CA LEU A 154 23.43 -16.15 -11.25
C LEU A 154 23.21 -17.30 -10.26
N PHE A 155 22.94 -18.49 -10.81
CA PHE A 155 23.05 -19.73 -10.05
C PHE A 155 24.51 -19.97 -9.70
N SER A 156 24.79 -20.24 -8.42
CA SER A 156 26.13 -20.49 -7.92
C SER A 156 26.75 -21.71 -8.60
N THR A 157 27.91 -21.52 -9.20
CA THR A 157 28.72 -22.61 -9.75
C THR A 157 29.44 -23.41 -8.65
N LYS A 158 29.46 -22.90 -7.40
CA LYS A 158 30.24 -23.43 -6.27
C LYS A 158 29.44 -24.38 -5.38
N VAL A 159 28.13 -24.17 -5.30
CA VAL A 159 27.20 -25.00 -4.51
C VAL A 159 26.35 -25.82 -5.47
N LYS A 160 26.04 -27.08 -5.16
CA LYS A 160 25.09 -27.87 -5.96
C LYS A 160 23.69 -27.72 -5.36
N PRO A 161 22.60 -27.68 -6.17
CA PRO A 161 21.23 -27.52 -5.65
C PRO A 161 20.90 -28.51 -4.53
N CYS A 162 21.30 -29.78 -4.68
CA CYS A 162 21.04 -30.82 -3.68
C CYS A 162 21.88 -30.72 -2.38
N LYS A 163 22.85 -29.80 -2.27
CA LYS A 163 23.69 -29.62 -1.06
C LYS A 163 23.13 -28.55 -0.13
N ASP A 164 22.90 -27.37 -0.67
CA ASP A 164 22.38 -26.20 0.04
C ASP A 164 21.67 -25.36 -1.01
N LEU A 165 20.37 -25.56 -1.11
CA LEU A 165 19.55 -25.05 -2.20
C LEU A 165 19.47 -23.52 -2.19
N ASN A 166 19.40 -22.94 -0.99
CA ASN A 166 19.46 -21.51 -0.75
C ASN A 166 20.83 -20.95 -1.22
N LYS A 167 21.95 -21.50 -0.76
CA LYS A 167 23.28 -21.07 -1.24
C LYS A 167 23.59 -21.44 -2.70
N PHE A 168 22.85 -22.34 -3.33
CA PHE A 168 22.98 -22.56 -4.77
C PHE A 168 22.49 -21.33 -5.55
N VAL A 169 21.62 -20.48 -5.00
CA VAL A 169 20.96 -19.47 -5.83
C VAL A 169 20.86 -18.08 -5.21
N CYS A 170 20.59 -17.98 -3.91
CA CYS A 170 20.78 -16.75 -3.14
C CYS A 170 22.25 -16.56 -2.72
N ASN A 171 23.25 -17.09 -3.44
CA ASN A 171 24.64 -16.93 -2.98
C ASN A 171 25.03 -15.44 -3.00
N PRO A 172 25.24 -14.78 -1.84
CA PRO A 172 25.58 -13.36 -1.81
C PRO A 172 26.98 -13.06 -2.38
N MET A 173 27.79 -14.12 -2.63
CA MET A 173 29.08 -14.01 -3.29
C MET A 173 28.99 -14.02 -4.83
N ASP A 174 27.93 -14.60 -5.39
CA ASP A 174 27.72 -14.70 -6.84
C ASP A 174 26.60 -13.75 -7.32
N ASN A 175 25.79 -13.23 -6.39
CA ASN A 175 24.75 -12.23 -6.58
C ASN A 175 24.96 -11.09 -5.56
N SER A 176 25.18 -9.86 -6.02
CA SER A 176 25.28 -8.73 -5.11
C SER A 176 23.97 -8.51 -4.37
N ALA A 177 24.04 -8.07 -3.11
CA ALA A 177 22.86 -7.90 -2.22
C ALA A 177 21.82 -6.87 -2.69
N THR A 178 22.06 -6.22 -3.83
CA THR A 178 21.02 -5.61 -4.67
C THR A 178 20.12 -6.71 -5.26
N ASP A 179 19.23 -7.26 -4.43
CA ASP A 179 18.15 -8.13 -4.90
C ASP A 179 17.44 -7.46 -6.08
N LEU A 180 17.30 -8.19 -7.20
CA LEU A 180 16.60 -7.71 -8.38
C LEU A 180 15.20 -7.24 -8.04
N PHE A 181 14.48 -8.00 -7.21
CA PHE A 181 13.09 -7.70 -6.88
C PHE A 181 12.99 -6.49 -5.98
N GLU A 182 13.76 -6.39 -4.89
CA GLU A 182 13.79 -5.14 -4.11
C GLU A 182 14.34 -3.94 -4.92
N THR A 183 15.30 -4.14 -5.82
CA THR A 183 15.87 -3.06 -6.64
C THR A 183 14.87 -2.57 -7.68
N GLU A 184 14.22 -3.47 -8.42
CA GLU A 184 13.19 -3.11 -9.39
C GLU A 184 11.90 -2.67 -8.71
N ARG A 185 11.49 -3.26 -7.57
CA ARG A 185 10.43 -2.75 -6.68
C ARG A 185 10.72 -1.31 -6.27
N PHE A 186 11.94 -1.04 -5.78
CA PHE A 186 12.32 0.30 -5.35
C PHE A 186 12.35 1.26 -6.53
N LYS A 187 13.05 0.96 -7.62
CA LYS A 187 13.09 1.80 -8.84
C LYS A 187 11.70 2.02 -9.45
N SER A 188 10.86 0.99 -9.51
CA SER A 188 9.47 1.03 -9.97
C SER A 188 8.67 2.00 -9.11
N MET A 189 8.60 1.71 -7.81
CA MET A 189 7.81 2.45 -6.86
C MET A 189 8.30 3.90 -6.78
N GLN A 190 9.61 4.11 -6.56
CA GLN A 190 10.27 5.41 -6.52
C GLN A 190 10.17 6.16 -7.86
N GLY A 191 10.31 5.49 -9.00
CA GLY A 191 10.22 6.14 -10.32
C GLY A 191 8.80 6.63 -10.66
N ILE A 192 7.79 5.81 -10.38
CA ILE A 192 6.37 6.22 -10.47
C ILE A 192 6.10 7.38 -9.52
N ILE A 193 6.54 7.25 -8.28
CA ILE A 193 6.25 8.20 -7.19
C ILE A 193 6.95 9.54 -7.40
N ASP A 194 8.25 9.54 -7.60
CA ASP A 194 9.06 10.74 -7.82
C ASP A 194 8.55 11.40 -9.11
N GLY A 195 8.43 10.63 -10.21
CA GLY A 195 7.89 11.13 -11.48
C GLY A 195 6.55 11.83 -11.35
N PHE A 196 5.58 11.19 -10.67
CA PHE A 196 4.24 11.71 -10.48
C PHE A 196 4.19 12.91 -9.52
N PHE A 197 4.62 12.75 -8.26
CA PHE A 197 4.48 13.83 -7.28
C PHE A 197 5.44 15.00 -7.54
N LEU A 198 6.58 14.79 -8.20
CA LEU A 198 7.45 15.90 -8.63
C LEU A 198 6.74 16.82 -9.61
N LYS A 199 6.19 16.23 -10.67
CA LYS A 199 5.66 16.93 -11.85
C LYS A 199 4.17 17.22 -11.75
N SER A 200 3.49 16.77 -10.69
CA SER A 200 2.06 16.98 -10.51
C SER A 200 1.72 18.47 -10.52
N ASP A 201 0.92 18.86 -11.50
CA ASP A 201 0.39 20.21 -11.58
C ASP A 201 -0.77 20.48 -10.60
N ASP A 202 -1.20 19.45 -9.85
CA ASP A 202 -2.28 19.53 -8.88
C ASP A 202 -2.04 20.60 -7.80
N VAL A 203 -3.07 21.42 -7.57
CA VAL A 203 -3.00 22.57 -6.67
C VAL A 203 -2.77 22.16 -5.21
N PHE A 204 -3.30 21.01 -4.77
CA PHE A 204 -3.08 20.53 -3.41
C PHE A 204 -1.74 19.80 -3.27
N VAL A 205 -1.28 19.04 -4.27
CA VAL A 205 0.08 18.48 -4.26
C VAL A 205 1.12 19.60 -4.14
N LYS A 206 1.00 20.66 -4.96
CA LYS A 206 1.84 21.87 -4.84
C LYS A 206 1.74 22.52 -3.46
N LYS A 207 0.53 22.67 -2.92
CA LYS A 207 0.33 23.26 -1.59
C LYS A 207 0.93 22.43 -0.46
N PHE A 208 0.79 21.10 -0.50
CA PHE A 208 1.41 20.20 0.47
C PHE A 208 2.94 20.29 0.39
N LYS A 209 3.53 20.29 -0.82
CA LYS A 209 4.97 20.51 -1.00
C LYS A 209 5.46 21.81 -0.37
N GLU A 210 4.75 22.93 -0.55
CA GLU A 210 5.13 24.21 0.07
C GLU A 210 5.17 24.12 1.60
N VAL A 211 4.16 23.50 2.21
CA VAL A 211 4.07 23.34 3.67
C VAL A 211 5.15 22.37 4.18
N ILE A 212 5.41 21.27 3.47
CA ILE A 212 6.48 20.32 3.79
C ILE A 212 7.85 20.97 3.66
N LYS A 213 8.10 21.73 2.59
CA LYS A 213 9.33 22.50 2.38
C LYS A 213 9.57 23.46 3.54
N ARG A 214 8.53 24.16 4.01
CA ARG A 214 8.59 25.00 5.21
C ARG A 214 8.94 24.18 6.45
N ASN A 215 8.22 23.10 6.74
CA ASN A 215 8.50 22.22 7.89
C ASN A 215 9.94 21.66 7.89
N LEU A 216 10.48 21.33 6.71
CA LEU A 216 11.86 20.87 6.56
C LEU A 216 12.88 21.99 6.82
N ILE A 217 12.62 23.22 6.33
CA ILE A 217 13.44 24.40 6.64
C ILE A 217 13.42 24.66 8.15
N GLU A 218 12.25 24.72 8.79
CA GLU A 218 12.09 24.92 10.23
C GLU A 218 12.83 23.83 11.03
N LYS A 219 12.65 22.55 10.68
CA LYS A 219 13.31 21.41 11.33
C LYS A 219 14.84 21.43 11.17
N ASN A 220 15.33 21.77 9.98
CA ASN A 220 16.78 21.88 9.74
C ASN A 220 17.37 23.13 10.43
N THR A 221 16.60 24.21 10.54
CA THR A 221 16.94 25.42 11.31
C THR A 221 17.01 25.14 12.81
N PHE A 222 16.04 24.39 13.34
CA PHE A 222 16.06 23.89 14.72
C PHE A 222 17.31 23.04 14.99
N LYS A 223 17.59 22.04 14.15
CA LYS A 223 18.80 21.21 14.29
C LYS A 223 20.11 22.01 14.20
N LYS A 224 20.16 23.03 13.33
CA LYS A 224 21.31 23.94 13.23
C LYS A 224 21.49 24.74 14.51
N GLY A 225 20.41 25.29 15.06
CA GLY A 225 20.41 25.94 16.37
C GLY A 225 20.84 25.00 17.49
N GLU A 226 20.30 23.79 17.54
CA GLU A 226 20.64 22.75 18.53
C GLU A 226 22.12 22.39 18.49
N LYS A 227 22.71 22.31 17.30
CA LYS A 227 24.16 22.12 17.14
C LYS A 227 24.94 23.31 17.71
N VAL A 228 24.58 24.55 17.34
CA VAL A 228 25.24 25.78 17.84
C VAL A 228 25.15 25.87 19.37
N GLY A 229 23.98 25.61 19.96
CA GLY A 229 23.79 25.59 21.42
C GLY A 229 24.65 24.54 22.12
N LYS A 230 24.78 23.34 21.54
CA LYS A 230 25.68 22.29 22.07
C LYS A 230 27.15 22.70 21.97
N GLU A 231 27.60 23.20 20.83
CA GLU A 231 28.98 23.65 20.62
C GLU A 231 29.35 24.78 21.58
N ALA A 232 28.42 25.72 21.80
CA ALA A 232 28.60 26.81 22.75
C ALA A 232 28.61 26.35 24.20
N ARG A 233 27.71 25.43 24.60
CA ARG A 233 27.70 24.81 25.95
C ARG A 233 29.03 24.15 26.32
N TYR A 234 29.71 23.54 25.34
CA TYR A 234 30.99 22.85 25.56
C TYR A 234 32.23 23.72 25.28
N GLY A 235 32.07 25.00 24.93
CA GLY A 235 33.18 25.89 24.57
C GLY A 235 33.98 25.43 23.33
N ARG A 236 33.37 24.63 22.44
CA ARG A 236 34.02 24.01 21.27
C ARG A 236 33.72 24.76 19.98
N ILE A 237 33.90 26.07 20.00
CA ILE A 237 33.43 26.96 18.93
C ILE A 237 34.59 27.30 18.00
N GLN A 238 34.39 27.14 16.68
CA GLN A 238 35.30 27.66 15.67
C GLN A 238 35.16 29.19 15.61
N SER A 239 36.29 29.90 15.52
CA SER A 239 36.49 31.30 15.94
C SER A 239 35.76 32.42 15.15
N PHE A 240 34.62 32.12 14.53
CA PHE A 240 33.88 33.05 13.64
C PHE A 240 32.38 33.15 13.92
N ILE A 241 31.77 32.18 14.62
CA ILE A 241 30.34 32.21 14.94
C ILE A 241 30.12 32.96 16.25
N PRO A 242 29.18 33.93 16.31
CA PRO A 242 28.85 34.62 17.55
C PRO A 242 28.41 33.65 18.64
N ILE A 243 29.10 33.67 19.78
CA ILE A 243 28.90 32.70 20.87
C ILE A 243 27.62 33.06 21.62
N PRO A 244 26.55 32.26 21.60
CA PRO A 244 25.42 32.45 22.51
C PRO A 244 25.89 32.20 23.95
N THR A 245 25.77 33.21 24.81
CA THR A 245 25.87 33.05 26.26
C THR A 245 24.49 33.14 26.88
N ILE A 246 24.28 32.38 27.96
CA ILE A 246 23.04 32.33 28.71
C ILE A 246 23.21 33.07 30.03
N SER A 247 22.31 34.00 30.30
CA SER A 247 22.01 34.44 31.66
C SER A 247 20.55 34.14 31.99
N GLU A 248 20.33 33.43 33.10
CA GLU A 248 19.00 33.31 33.70
C GLU A 248 18.78 34.46 34.66
N ALA A 249 17.75 35.28 34.38
CA ALA A 249 17.29 36.32 35.29
C ALA A 249 15.77 36.33 35.29
N ASN A 250 15.14 36.41 36.47
CA ASN A 250 13.68 36.55 36.62
C ASN A 250 12.81 35.51 35.87
N GLY A 251 13.35 34.32 35.57
CA GLY A 251 12.65 33.27 34.81
C GLY A 251 12.63 33.48 33.28
N SER A 252 13.30 34.52 32.77
CA SER A 252 13.60 34.69 31.34
C SER A 252 15.00 34.18 31.00
N LEU A 253 15.13 33.66 29.79
CA LEU A 253 16.37 33.19 29.20
C LEU A 253 16.97 34.26 28.30
N THR A 254 18.10 34.88 28.66
CA THR A 254 18.78 35.83 27.75
C THR A 254 19.91 35.15 26.97
N LEU A 255 19.85 35.19 25.64
CA LEU A 255 20.86 34.73 24.68
C LEU A 255 21.64 35.91 24.10
N LYS A 256 22.92 36.08 24.48
CA LYS A 256 23.80 37.14 23.93
C LYS A 256 24.82 36.59 22.96
N PHE A 257 25.07 37.26 21.84
CA PHE A 257 25.91 36.79 20.74
C PHE A 257 27.24 37.57 20.69
N HIS A 258 28.31 37.00 21.24
CA HIS A 258 29.62 37.67 21.28
C HIS A 258 30.15 38.03 19.88
N GLY A 259 30.58 39.27 19.70
CA GLY A 259 31.17 39.78 18.44
C GLY A 259 30.26 40.70 17.63
N THR A 260 29.01 40.90 18.05
CA THR A 260 28.12 41.92 17.47
C THR A 260 28.12 43.19 18.33
N HIS A 261 28.31 44.35 17.69
CA HIS A 261 28.29 45.68 18.34
C HIS A 261 26.88 46.29 18.42
N GLU A 262 25.85 45.55 18.01
CA GLU A 262 24.46 46.01 18.03
C GLU A 262 23.79 45.65 19.36
N ASP A 263 23.39 46.66 20.14
CA ASP A 263 22.63 46.52 21.39
C ASP A 263 21.12 46.26 21.15
N GLU A 264 20.72 45.80 19.96
CA GLU A 264 19.34 45.43 19.69
C GLU A 264 19.01 44.05 20.26
N TYR A 265 18.06 43.99 21.19
CA TYR A 265 17.51 42.75 21.75
C TYR A 265 16.08 42.52 21.24
N GLY A 266 15.79 41.29 20.83
CA GLY A 266 14.44 40.78 20.63
C GLY A 266 13.97 39.98 21.84
N THR A 267 12.66 39.90 22.04
CA THR A 267 12.03 39.00 23.02
C THR A 267 10.93 38.18 22.35
N CYS A 268 10.80 36.92 22.75
CA CYS A 268 9.76 36.01 22.28
C CYS A 268 9.37 35.05 23.40
N GLU A 269 8.12 34.59 23.43
CA GLU A 269 7.81 33.40 24.24
C GLU A 269 8.51 32.18 23.61
N TYR A 270 8.99 31.21 24.39
CA TYR A 270 9.79 30.09 23.85
C TYR A 270 9.09 29.36 22.69
N SER A 271 7.78 29.12 22.81
CA SER A 271 6.91 28.54 21.77
C SER A 271 6.79 29.39 20.50
N GLN A 272 6.97 30.71 20.61
CA GLN A 272 6.84 31.71 19.55
C GLN A 272 8.18 32.13 18.95
N CYS A 273 9.29 31.80 19.61
CA CYS A 273 10.63 32.05 19.11
C CYS A 273 10.88 31.32 17.78
N SER A 274 11.72 31.89 16.91
CA SER A 274 12.12 31.22 15.67
C SER A 274 12.75 29.84 15.97
N SER A 275 12.59 28.90 15.04
CA SER A 275 13.12 27.54 15.19
C SER A 275 14.63 27.52 15.50
N LEU A 276 15.40 28.50 15.02
CA LEU A 276 16.82 28.66 15.34
C LEU A 276 17.04 28.92 16.83
N ILE A 277 16.32 29.88 17.41
CA ILE A 277 16.42 30.27 18.81
C ILE A 277 15.94 29.14 19.74
N GLN A 278 14.82 28.49 19.39
CA GLN A 278 14.36 27.27 20.07
C GLN A 278 15.43 26.18 20.04
N GLY A 279 16.05 25.98 18.87
CA GLY A 279 17.16 25.05 18.68
C GLY A 279 18.34 25.38 19.60
N ILE A 280 18.83 26.62 19.60
CA ILE A 280 19.96 27.06 20.44
C ILE A 280 19.68 26.76 21.91
N ALA A 281 18.53 27.20 22.43
CA ALA A 281 18.14 26.94 23.81
C ALA A 281 18.05 25.44 24.13
N SER A 282 17.47 24.63 23.24
CA SER A 282 17.43 23.17 23.36
C SER A 282 18.83 22.54 23.36
N GLY A 283 19.76 23.05 22.55
CA GLY A 283 21.16 22.61 22.49
C GLY A 283 21.92 22.82 23.80
N PHE A 284 21.58 23.86 24.56
CA PHE A 284 22.07 24.07 25.92
C PHE A 284 21.48 23.13 26.97
N ASN A 285 20.54 22.25 26.59
CA ASN A 285 19.75 21.40 27.48
C ASN A 285 18.91 22.21 28.47
N LEU A 286 18.35 23.32 27.99
CA LEU A 286 17.31 24.05 28.69
C LEU A 286 15.96 23.40 28.39
N ASN A 287 15.20 23.08 29.44
CA ASN A 287 13.85 22.57 29.27
C ASN A 287 12.93 23.66 28.72
N SER A 288 11.83 23.28 28.08
CA SER A 288 10.79 24.20 27.58
C SER A 288 9.96 24.89 28.68
N SER A 289 10.51 25.02 29.90
CA SER A 289 9.89 25.62 31.07
C SER A 289 10.07 27.14 31.15
N TYR A 290 11.02 27.71 30.40
CA TYR A 290 11.18 29.17 30.30
C TYR A 290 10.05 29.74 29.44
N LYS A 291 9.30 30.68 30.00
CA LYS A 291 8.22 31.34 29.24
C LYS A 291 8.77 32.33 28.23
N LEU A 292 9.75 33.14 28.61
CA LEU A 292 10.29 34.23 27.81
C LEU A 292 11.77 33.96 27.47
N VAL A 293 12.12 34.15 26.20
CA VAL A 293 13.50 34.19 25.71
C VAL A 293 13.79 35.59 25.20
N GLU A 294 14.78 36.24 25.79
CA GLU A 294 15.42 37.44 25.26
C GLU A 294 16.62 37.00 24.43
N PHE A 295 16.86 37.62 23.28
CA PHE A 295 17.98 37.28 22.42
C PHE A 295 18.52 38.52 21.71
N GLN A 296 19.83 38.68 21.68
CA GLN A 296 20.45 39.72 20.86
C GLN A 296 20.15 39.45 19.38
N ARG A 297 19.80 40.50 18.63
CA ARG A 297 19.35 40.39 17.26
C ARG A 297 20.49 39.87 16.39
N LEU A 298 20.28 38.74 15.71
CA LEU A 298 21.22 38.26 14.72
C LEU A 298 21.21 39.19 13.49
N PRO A 299 22.37 39.53 12.91
CA PRO A 299 22.43 40.23 11.64
C PRO A 299 21.64 39.45 10.57
N LYS A 300 20.69 40.11 9.91
CA LYS A 300 19.77 39.46 8.94
C LYS A 300 20.49 38.70 7.83
N ASP A 301 21.70 39.14 7.49
CA ASP A 301 22.49 38.64 6.37
C ASP A 301 23.61 37.68 6.80
N SER A 302 23.62 37.21 8.05
CA SER A 302 24.62 36.25 8.53
C SER A 302 24.42 34.86 7.88
N GLU A 303 25.20 34.57 6.83
CA GLU A 303 25.22 33.28 6.11
C GLU A 303 25.38 32.09 7.07
N ASP A 304 26.15 32.26 8.15
CA ASP A 304 26.37 31.26 9.20
C ASP A 304 25.10 30.77 9.87
N PHE A 305 23.98 31.49 9.80
CA PHE A 305 22.67 31.04 10.32
C PHE A 305 21.67 30.64 9.23
N GLN A 306 21.93 30.96 7.96
CA GLN A 306 21.08 30.52 6.86
C GLN A 306 21.12 28.99 6.71
N VAL A 307 19.97 28.38 6.43
CA VAL A 307 19.86 26.95 6.17
C VAL A 307 19.69 26.75 4.67
N ALA A 308 20.55 25.93 4.07
CA ALA A 308 20.41 25.56 2.67
C ALA A 308 18.98 25.00 2.44
N PRO A 309 18.27 25.43 1.38
CA PRO A 309 16.94 24.93 1.11
C PRO A 309 16.97 23.40 0.98
N PRO A 310 15.98 22.67 1.53
CA PRO A 310 15.94 21.22 1.42
C PRO A 310 15.95 20.82 -0.05
N ILE A 311 16.78 19.83 -0.39
CA ILE A 311 16.82 19.26 -1.74
C ILE A 311 15.45 18.65 -2.06
N GLU A 312 15.01 18.72 -3.31
CA GLU A 312 13.64 18.31 -3.70
C GLU A 312 13.33 16.87 -3.24
N LYS A 313 14.32 15.97 -3.31
CA LYS A 313 14.25 14.58 -2.82
C LYS A 313 13.86 14.42 -1.34
N GLU A 314 14.21 15.39 -0.48
CA GLU A 314 13.76 15.39 0.91
C GLU A 314 12.29 15.81 1.05
N ILE A 315 11.86 16.77 0.23
CA ILE A 315 10.46 17.23 0.16
C ILE A 315 9.58 16.09 -0.35
N GLU A 316 9.99 15.39 -1.41
CA GLU A 316 9.33 14.19 -1.95
C GLU A 316 9.20 13.10 -0.88
N LYS A 317 10.31 12.71 -0.25
CA LYS A 317 10.31 11.67 0.79
C LYS A 317 9.39 12.03 1.97
N ALA A 318 9.37 13.29 2.38
CA ALA A 318 8.45 13.78 3.42
C ALA A 318 6.99 13.75 2.94
N LEU A 319 6.69 14.23 1.73
CA LEU A 319 5.34 14.17 1.13
C LEU A 319 4.79 12.75 1.09
N LEU A 320 5.62 11.77 0.76
CA LEU A 320 5.21 10.36 0.70
C LEU A 320 4.95 9.77 2.07
N LEU A 321 5.74 10.16 3.07
CA LEU A 321 5.48 9.78 4.46
C LEU A 321 4.15 10.37 4.93
N GLU A 322 3.84 11.63 4.58
CA GLU A 322 2.55 12.28 4.90
C GLU A 322 1.36 11.67 4.16
N ILE A 323 1.49 11.33 2.87
CA ILE A 323 0.41 10.67 2.13
C ILE A 323 0.17 9.26 2.70
N LYS A 324 1.24 8.54 3.03
CA LYS A 324 1.17 7.19 3.61
C LYS A 324 0.63 7.18 5.04
N SER A 325 0.99 8.16 5.88
CA SER A 325 0.54 8.25 7.27
C SER A 325 -0.93 8.68 7.35
N ASN A 326 -1.29 9.73 6.62
CA ASN A 326 -2.58 10.39 6.73
C ASN A 326 -3.66 9.82 5.78
N LYS A 327 -3.27 8.98 4.80
CA LYS A 327 -4.16 8.11 4.00
C LYS A 327 -5.28 8.84 3.21
N ALA A 328 -5.10 10.11 2.86
CA ALA A 328 -6.02 10.80 1.96
C ALA A 328 -6.11 10.06 0.62
N SER A 329 -7.26 9.43 0.35
CA SER A 329 -7.51 8.74 -0.92
C SER A 329 -7.52 9.72 -2.10
N TYR A 330 -7.60 11.03 -1.86
CA TYR A 330 -7.45 12.06 -2.87
C TYR A 330 -6.16 11.92 -3.66
N PHE A 331 -5.02 11.73 -2.99
CA PHE A 331 -3.74 11.53 -3.67
C PHE A 331 -3.72 10.23 -4.47
N TYR A 332 -4.46 9.20 -4.04
CA TYR A 332 -4.65 7.98 -4.81
C TYR A 332 -5.54 8.20 -6.04
N MET A 333 -6.55 9.07 -5.98
CA MET A 333 -7.37 9.43 -7.15
C MET A 333 -6.56 10.21 -8.20
N ILE A 334 -5.77 11.21 -7.79
CA ILE A 334 -4.91 11.94 -8.75
C ILE A 334 -3.84 11.00 -9.33
N TRP A 335 -3.27 10.11 -8.52
CA TRP A 335 -2.29 9.12 -8.97
C TRP A 335 -2.89 8.11 -9.95
N ALA A 336 -4.07 7.57 -9.63
CA ALA A 336 -4.80 6.66 -10.51
C ALA A 336 -5.10 7.31 -11.85
N ARG A 337 -5.57 8.57 -11.86
CA ARG A 337 -5.83 9.31 -13.09
C ARG A 337 -4.58 9.39 -13.97
N GLN A 338 -3.44 9.81 -13.40
CA GLN A 338 -2.19 9.89 -14.15
C GLN A 338 -1.78 8.52 -14.72
N MET A 339 -1.81 7.47 -13.91
CA MET A 339 -1.40 6.11 -14.31
C MET A 339 -2.29 5.54 -15.43
N ILE A 340 -3.58 5.89 -15.42
CA ILE A 340 -4.55 5.53 -16.47
C ILE A 340 -4.31 6.36 -17.75
N GLU A 341 -4.05 7.67 -17.63
CA GLU A 341 -3.73 8.55 -18.76
C GLU A 341 -2.42 8.17 -19.46
N GLU A 342 -1.39 7.82 -18.68
CA GLU A 342 -0.10 7.31 -19.18
C GLU A 342 -0.16 5.85 -19.64
N LYS A 343 -1.30 5.16 -19.44
CA LYS A 343 -1.51 3.74 -19.74
C LYS A 343 -0.46 2.81 -19.14
N VAL A 344 -0.03 3.13 -17.92
CA VAL A 344 1.01 2.36 -17.21
C VAL A 344 0.61 0.89 -17.08
N PHE A 345 -0.65 0.62 -16.78
CA PHE A 345 -1.22 -0.73 -16.92
C PHE A 345 -1.92 -0.85 -18.27
N SER A 346 -1.42 -1.73 -19.14
CA SER A 346 -2.09 -2.04 -20.41
C SER A 346 -3.36 -2.87 -20.19
N ASP A 347 -4.37 -2.70 -21.06
CA ASP A 347 -5.63 -3.43 -21.00
C ASP A 347 -5.42 -4.96 -21.04
N GLU A 348 -4.44 -5.44 -21.82
CA GLU A 348 -4.10 -6.87 -21.90
C GLU A 348 -3.43 -7.38 -20.62
N PHE A 349 -2.62 -6.56 -19.92
CA PHE A 349 -2.07 -6.91 -18.61
C PHE A 349 -3.16 -6.98 -17.54
N LEU A 350 -4.08 -5.99 -17.48
CA LEU A 350 -5.20 -6.00 -16.54
C LEU A 350 -6.14 -7.19 -16.79
N LYS A 351 -6.39 -7.52 -18.07
CA LYS A 351 -7.13 -8.71 -18.47
C LYS A 351 -6.40 -9.99 -18.05
N GLN A 352 -5.09 -10.10 -18.28
CA GLN A 352 -4.29 -11.26 -17.84
C GLN A 352 -4.33 -11.42 -16.31
N LEU A 353 -4.23 -10.32 -15.55
CA LEU A 353 -4.30 -10.32 -14.10
C LEU A 353 -5.68 -10.81 -13.60
N LYS A 354 -6.76 -10.41 -14.29
CA LYS A 354 -8.12 -10.91 -14.04
C LYS A 354 -8.27 -12.40 -14.39
N GLU A 355 -7.73 -12.86 -15.51
CA GLU A 355 -7.70 -14.28 -15.89
C GLU A 355 -6.95 -15.14 -14.86
N ILE A 356 -5.82 -14.65 -14.33
CA ILE A 356 -5.11 -15.30 -13.22
C ILE A 356 -6.00 -15.33 -11.98
N PHE A 357 -6.56 -14.19 -11.55
CA PHE A 357 -7.43 -14.15 -10.38
C PHE A 357 -8.60 -15.14 -10.47
N ASP A 358 -9.34 -15.12 -11.58
CA ASP A 358 -10.52 -15.94 -11.76
C ASP A 358 -10.14 -17.44 -11.79
N SER A 359 -9.00 -17.79 -12.42
CA SER A 359 -8.45 -19.16 -12.41
C SER A 359 -8.01 -19.63 -11.01
N ILE A 360 -7.47 -18.74 -10.16
CA ILE A 360 -7.11 -19.07 -8.78
C ILE A 360 -8.37 -19.29 -7.93
N LEU A 361 -9.38 -18.43 -8.10
CA LEU A 361 -10.65 -18.50 -7.38
C LEU A 361 -11.41 -19.80 -7.70
N GLU A 362 -11.45 -20.21 -8.97
CA GLU A 362 -12.03 -21.50 -9.38
C GLU A 362 -11.41 -22.69 -8.67
N GLU A 363 -10.07 -22.75 -8.61
CA GLU A 363 -9.36 -23.88 -7.99
C GLU A 363 -9.49 -23.88 -6.46
N ALA A 364 -9.51 -22.70 -5.83
CA ALA A 364 -9.84 -22.57 -4.40
C ALA A 364 -11.24 -23.12 -4.10
N ILE A 365 -12.23 -22.78 -4.95
CA ILE A 365 -13.60 -23.29 -4.84
C ILE A 365 -13.64 -24.80 -5.07
N SER A 366 -12.96 -25.35 -6.08
CA SER A 366 -12.90 -26.80 -6.33
C SER A 366 -12.37 -27.55 -5.10
N MET A 367 -11.28 -27.07 -4.50
CA MET A 367 -10.72 -27.67 -3.29
C MET A 367 -11.70 -27.63 -2.10
N ILE A 368 -12.49 -26.57 -1.94
CA ILE A 368 -13.57 -26.51 -0.94
C ILE A 368 -14.67 -27.53 -1.25
N GLN A 369 -15.04 -27.72 -2.52
CA GLN A 369 -16.02 -28.74 -2.92
C GLN A 369 -15.50 -30.18 -2.72
N GLU A 370 -14.20 -30.42 -2.95
CA GLU A 370 -13.49 -31.68 -2.67
C GLU A 370 -13.38 -31.99 -1.17
N CYS A 371 -13.52 -30.98 -0.30
CA CYS A 371 -13.26 -31.12 1.14
C CYS A 371 -14.32 -32.00 1.85
N HIS A 372 -13.97 -33.24 2.14
CA HIS A 372 -14.86 -34.27 2.69
C HIS A 372 -15.41 -34.00 4.11
N TYR A 373 -14.75 -33.19 4.96
CA TYR A 373 -15.24 -32.88 6.31
C TYR A 373 -16.23 -31.70 6.36
N LEU A 374 -16.27 -30.87 5.31
CA LEU A 374 -17.25 -29.80 5.19
C LEU A 374 -18.60 -30.34 4.72
N LYS A 375 -19.68 -29.90 5.36
CA LYS A 375 -21.05 -30.20 4.92
C LYS A 375 -21.43 -29.42 3.65
N SER A 376 -22.47 -29.88 2.96
CA SER A 376 -22.92 -29.28 1.69
C SER A 376 -23.36 -27.80 1.83
N ASP A 377 -24.04 -27.48 2.93
CA ASP A 377 -24.44 -26.12 3.30
C ASP A 377 -23.22 -25.23 3.61
N GLU A 378 -22.21 -25.77 4.31
CA GLU A 378 -20.96 -25.05 4.60
C GLU A 378 -20.18 -24.74 3.32
N LYS A 379 -20.05 -25.72 2.42
CA LYS A 379 -19.44 -25.56 1.09
C LYS A 379 -20.16 -24.51 0.27
N SER A 380 -21.50 -24.56 0.24
CA SER A 380 -22.33 -23.61 -0.51
C SER A 380 -22.21 -22.19 0.04
N ARG A 381 -22.11 -22.03 1.37
CA ARG A 381 -21.88 -20.71 2.01
C ARG A 381 -20.49 -20.16 1.70
N ILE A 382 -19.45 -20.99 1.74
CA ILE A 382 -18.08 -20.58 1.40
C ILE A 382 -17.99 -20.21 -0.08
N ASP A 383 -18.53 -21.04 -0.98
CA ASP A 383 -18.59 -20.77 -2.43
C ASP A 383 -19.36 -19.47 -2.75
N GLY A 384 -20.55 -19.29 -2.15
CA GLY A 384 -21.36 -18.10 -2.33
C GLY A 384 -20.65 -16.82 -1.87
N TYR A 385 -19.90 -16.89 -0.76
CA TYR A 385 -19.06 -15.80 -0.27
C TYR A 385 -17.84 -15.56 -1.18
N LEU A 386 -17.11 -16.59 -1.59
CA LEU A 386 -15.94 -16.44 -2.47
C LEU A 386 -16.30 -15.86 -3.84
N LYS A 387 -17.48 -16.20 -4.38
CA LYS A 387 -17.99 -15.67 -5.67
C LYS A 387 -18.58 -14.26 -5.58
N ASN A 388 -19.32 -13.94 -4.52
CA ASN A 388 -20.18 -12.74 -4.47
C ASN A 388 -19.95 -11.83 -3.26
N GLY A 389 -19.30 -12.32 -2.20
CA GLY A 389 -19.01 -11.57 -0.96
C GLY A 389 -17.57 -11.11 -0.84
N LEU A 390 -16.65 -11.68 -1.63
CA LEU A 390 -15.25 -11.26 -1.74
C LEU A 390 -15.07 -10.38 -2.99
N GLY A 391 -15.15 -9.07 -2.81
CA GLY A 391 -14.76 -8.08 -3.81
C GLY A 391 -13.25 -8.15 -4.12
N LYS A 392 -12.85 -7.60 -5.26
CA LYS A 392 -11.45 -7.58 -5.70
C LYS A 392 -11.06 -6.21 -6.24
N VAL A 393 -9.85 -5.77 -5.88
CA VAL A 393 -9.21 -4.55 -6.40
C VAL A 393 -7.87 -4.98 -7.00
N LEU A 394 -7.74 -4.85 -8.32
CA LEU A 394 -6.58 -5.31 -9.08
C LEU A 394 -5.77 -4.10 -9.55
N GLY A 395 -4.90 -3.61 -8.65
CA GLY A 395 -4.23 -2.33 -8.80
C GLY A 395 -5.11 -1.20 -8.27
N PHE A 396 -5.80 -0.51 -9.18
CA PHE A 396 -6.78 0.51 -8.82
C PHE A 396 -8.20 -0.07 -8.74
N PRO A 397 -9.10 0.54 -7.95
CA PRO A 397 -10.52 0.20 -7.93
C PRO A 397 -11.17 0.36 -9.31
N ASP A 398 -12.12 -0.53 -9.65
CA ASP A 398 -12.78 -0.55 -10.97
C ASP A 398 -13.41 0.81 -11.34
N VAL A 399 -13.96 1.52 -10.35
CA VAL A 399 -14.56 2.86 -10.55
C VAL A 399 -13.53 3.93 -10.98
N PHE A 400 -12.24 3.79 -10.64
CA PHE A 400 -11.21 4.73 -11.08
C PHE A 400 -10.92 4.61 -12.60
N TYR A 401 -11.15 3.45 -13.21
CA TYR A 401 -11.03 3.29 -14.67
C TYR A 401 -12.17 3.97 -15.44
N ASN A 402 -13.29 4.32 -14.77
CA ASN A 402 -14.26 5.26 -15.31
C ASN A 402 -13.73 6.69 -15.13
N ARG A 403 -13.00 7.18 -16.14
CA ARG A 403 -12.39 8.53 -16.13
C ARG A 403 -13.37 9.63 -15.73
N THR A 404 -14.61 9.60 -16.23
CA THR A 404 -15.62 10.63 -15.91
C THR A 404 -15.92 10.64 -14.42
N ALA A 405 -16.22 9.48 -13.83
CA ALA A 405 -16.50 9.37 -12.40
C ALA A 405 -15.27 9.74 -11.53
N LEU A 406 -14.06 9.40 -11.97
CA LEU A 406 -12.82 9.78 -11.29
C LEU A 406 -12.57 11.29 -11.31
N ASP A 407 -12.72 11.94 -12.47
CA ASP A 407 -12.58 13.39 -12.61
C ASP A 407 -13.69 14.13 -11.81
N GLU A 408 -14.93 13.63 -11.80
CA GLU A 408 -16.03 14.14 -10.97
C GLU A 408 -15.73 14.04 -9.47
N ALA A 409 -15.17 12.93 -9.00
CA ALA A 409 -14.77 12.74 -7.59
C ALA A 409 -13.62 13.67 -7.17
N ILE A 410 -12.66 13.90 -8.07
CA ILE A 410 -11.54 14.83 -7.90
C ILE A 410 -12.07 16.27 -7.80
N GLU A 411 -12.94 16.70 -8.71
CA GLU A 411 -13.52 18.05 -8.71
C GLU A 411 -14.49 18.30 -7.55
N PHE A 412 -15.31 17.31 -7.18
CA PHE A 412 -16.12 17.38 -5.97
C PHE A 412 -15.22 17.63 -4.75
N THR A 413 -14.15 16.85 -4.61
CA THR A 413 -13.20 16.98 -3.49
C THR A 413 -12.52 18.35 -3.47
N ARG A 414 -12.07 18.84 -4.64
CA ARG A 414 -11.53 20.20 -4.81
C ARG A 414 -12.52 21.28 -4.39
N SER A 415 -13.79 21.18 -4.81
CA SER A 415 -14.84 22.15 -4.49
C SER A 415 -15.14 22.24 -2.99
N ARG A 416 -15.13 21.09 -2.28
CA ARG A 416 -15.46 21.00 -0.85
C ARG A 416 -14.29 21.29 0.08
N PHE A 417 -13.05 21.10 -0.36
CA PHE A 417 -11.84 21.26 0.46
C PHE A 417 -11.81 22.60 1.20
N LYS A 418 -12.03 23.73 0.52
CA LYS A 418 -11.91 25.08 1.10
C LYS A 418 -12.90 25.29 2.27
N ASP A 419 -14.12 24.79 2.14
CA ASP A 419 -15.14 24.92 3.17
C ASP A 419 -14.91 23.93 4.32
N ASN A 420 -14.38 22.74 4.03
CA ASN A 420 -13.96 21.80 5.06
C ASN A 420 -12.75 22.30 5.88
N VAL A 421 -11.75 22.93 5.27
CA VAL A 421 -10.65 23.61 5.99
C VAL A 421 -11.20 24.72 6.91
N ARG A 422 -12.12 25.56 6.41
CA ARG A 422 -12.79 26.61 7.21
C ARG A 422 -13.64 26.05 8.35
N ARG A 423 -14.25 24.88 8.16
CA ARG A 423 -15.05 24.18 9.17
C ARG A 423 -14.14 23.64 10.28
N LEU A 424 -13.12 22.86 9.94
CA LEU A 424 -12.15 22.31 10.88
C LEU A 424 -11.41 23.40 11.68
N HIS A 425 -11.08 24.54 11.04
CA HIS A 425 -10.47 25.68 11.72
C HIS A 425 -11.35 26.29 12.82
N ARG A 426 -12.68 26.16 12.75
CA ARG A 426 -13.63 26.61 13.79
C ARG A 426 -13.89 25.57 14.88
N GLU A 427 -13.64 24.29 14.59
CA GLU A 427 -13.91 23.17 15.49
C GLU A 427 -12.67 22.80 16.34
N GLU A 428 -11.48 22.80 15.75
CA GLU A 428 -10.23 22.47 16.44
C GLU A 428 -9.62 23.65 17.21
N GLY A 429 -10.14 23.90 18.41
CA GLY A 429 -9.63 24.91 19.34
C GLY A 429 -8.14 24.76 19.73
N SER A 430 -7.56 23.56 19.63
CA SER A 430 -6.17 23.29 20.04
C SER A 430 -5.11 23.82 19.06
N CYS A 431 -5.48 24.07 17.80
CA CYS A 431 -4.60 24.66 16.80
C CYS A 431 -4.97 26.13 16.52
N VAL A 432 -5.51 26.84 17.53
CA VAL A 432 -5.94 28.25 17.44
C VAL A 432 -4.90 29.23 17.97
N GLU A 433 -3.96 28.79 18.82
CA GLU A 433 -2.92 29.69 19.35
C GLU A 433 -1.85 30.02 18.28
N HIS A 434 -1.42 29.05 17.45
CA HIS A 434 -0.47 29.27 16.33
C HIS A 434 -0.92 28.63 14.99
N PRO A 435 -2.12 28.96 14.46
CA PRO A 435 -2.78 28.26 13.36
C PRO A 435 -2.09 28.31 12.00
N MET A 436 -1.22 29.31 11.77
CA MET A 436 -0.57 29.56 10.47
C MET A 436 0.94 29.29 10.46
N GLU A 437 1.52 29.02 11.63
CA GLU A 437 2.96 28.87 11.84
C GLU A 437 3.35 27.40 12.01
N CYS A 438 2.57 26.61 12.76
CA CYS A 438 2.83 25.17 12.88
C CYS A 438 2.38 24.41 11.62
N GLY A 439 3.29 24.18 10.68
CA GLY A 439 2.96 23.56 9.40
C GLY A 439 2.60 22.07 9.48
N SER A 440 2.90 21.35 10.58
CA SER A 440 2.34 20.00 10.80
C SER A 440 0.83 20.06 11.09
N CYS A 441 0.36 21.07 11.83
CA CYS A 441 -1.07 21.33 12.03
C CYS A 441 -1.77 21.70 10.71
N ILE A 442 -1.09 22.42 9.81
CA ILE A 442 -1.61 22.72 8.47
C ILE A 442 -1.78 21.42 7.65
N LEU A 443 -0.78 20.53 7.63
CA LEU A 443 -0.86 19.24 6.92
C LEU A 443 -1.97 18.33 7.47
N LYS A 444 -2.10 18.24 8.80
CA LYS A 444 -3.19 17.50 9.46
C LYS A 444 -4.55 18.04 9.02
N ARG A 445 -4.80 19.35 9.18
CA ARG A 445 -6.05 20.01 8.80
C ARG A 445 -6.38 19.87 7.31
N TYR A 446 -5.38 19.97 6.44
CA TYR A 446 -5.58 19.77 5.01
C TYR A 446 -5.94 18.32 4.68
N THR A 447 -5.28 17.35 5.31
CA THR A 447 -5.63 15.95 5.09
C THR A 447 -7.03 15.62 5.61
N GLU A 448 -7.39 16.10 6.81
CA GLU A 448 -8.73 15.93 7.36
C GLU A 448 -9.79 16.59 6.48
N ALA A 449 -9.50 17.76 5.89
CA ALA A 449 -10.41 18.41 4.94
C ALA A 449 -10.59 17.62 3.64
N LEU A 450 -9.53 16.97 3.13
CA LEU A 450 -9.63 16.04 1.99
C LEU A 450 -10.48 14.82 2.38
N LEU A 451 -10.13 14.11 3.47
CA LEU A 451 -10.86 12.94 3.96
C LEU A 451 -12.36 13.20 4.19
N VAL A 452 -12.73 14.35 4.77
CA VAL A 452 -14.15 14.73 4.94
C VAL A 452 -14.82 15.01 3.60
N SER A 453 -14.12 15.63 2.66
CA SER A 453 -14.65 15.88 1.30
C SER A 453 -14.91 14.57 0.55
N GLU A 454 -14.00 13.60 0.67
CA GLU A 454 -14.11 12.28 0.05
C GLU A 454 -15.22 11.43 0.67
N LYS A 455 -15.34 11.41 2.00
CA LYS A 455 -16.48 10.76 2.68
C LYS A 455 -17.82 11.39 2.29
N SER A 456 -17.84 12.70 2.09
CA SER A 456 -19.02 13.42 1.57
C SER A 456 -19.34 13.03 0.12
N HIS A 457 -18.33 12.84 -0.73
CA HIS A 457 -18.49 12.36 -2.11
C HIS A 457 -19.12 10.96 -2.14
N ARG A 458 -18.51 10.00 -1.43
CA ARG A 458 -18.97 8.60 -1.36
C ARG A 458 -20.39 8.48 -0.78
N SER A 459 -20.73 9.35 0.16
CA SER A 459 -22.09 9.41 0.75
C SER A 459 -23.13 9.96 -0.24
N ALA A 460 -22.73 10.81 -1.18
CA ALA A 460 -23.58 11.36 -2.22
C ALA A 460 -23.69 10.43 -3.44
N ASN A 461 -22.63 9.65 -3.72
CA ASN A 461 -22.48 8.77 -4.87
C ASN A 461 -22.13 7.34 -4.39
N PRO A 462 -23.10 6.55 -3.87
CA PRO A 462 -22.84 5.23 -3.30
C PRO A 462 -22.31 4.19 -4.30
N GLU A 463 -22.51 4.42 -5.59
CA GLU A 463 -21.93 3.66 -6.69
C GLU A 463 -20.41 3.91 -6.88
N PHE A 464 -19.87 4.96 -6.27
CA PHE A 464 -18.42 5.17 -6.12
C PHE A 464 -17.86 4.31 -4.98
N ASP A 465 -18.11 3.00 -5.04
CA ASP A 465 -17.47 2.03 -4.16
C ASP A 465 -16.08 1.70 -4.71
N ASP A 466 -15.07 2.33 -4.10
CA ASP A 466 -13.68 2.06 -4.41
C ASP A 466 -13.13 0.84 -3.65
N GLY A 467 -13.93 0.21 -2.78
CA GLY A 467 -13.50 -0.87 -1.88
C GLY A 467 -12.46 -0.44 -0.83
N LEU A 468 -12.06 0.84 -0.77
CA LEU A 468 -11.00 1.33 0.09
C LEU A 468 -11.52 1.82 1.44
N ASP A 469 -12.64 2.55 1.53
CA ASP A 469 -13.06 3.18 2.80
C ASP A 469 -13.35 2.16 3.91
N ARG A 470 -14.03 1.05 3.57
CA ARG A 470 -14.38 -0.03 4.53
C ARG A 470 -13.19 -0.92 4.92
N ALA A 471 -12.07 -0.81 4.20
CA ALA A 471 -10.98 -1.78 4.20
C ALA A 471 -9.63 -1.17 4.61
N ASN A 472 -9.41 0.11 4.28
CA ASN A 472 -8.10 0.75 4.21
C ASN A 472 -7.90 1.93 5.17
N GLU A 473 -8.64 2.00 6.28
CA GLU A 473 -8.27 2.86 7.44
C GLU A 473 -6.80 2.66 7.89
N LYS A 474 -6.13 1.57 7.45
CA LYS A 474 -4.76 1.21 7.82
C LYS A 474 -3.78 1.03 6.66
N ALA A 475 -4.19 1.10 5.40
CA ALA A 475 -3.31 0.74 4.26
C ALA A 475 -3.19 1.85 3.21
N SER A 476 -2.02 1.92 2.56
CA SER A 476 -1.72 2.91 1.51
C SER A 476 -1.54 2.20 0.17
N LEU A 477 -2.11 2.74 -0.91
CA LEU A 477 -1.91 2.22 -2.27
C LEU A 477 -0.47 2.37 -2.77
N LEU A 478 0.34 3.23 -2.13
CA LEU A 478 1.78 3.35 -2.37
C LEU A 478 2.59 2.19 -1.76
N GLY A 479 1.93 1.25 -1.06
CA GLY A 479 2.58 0.04 -0.58
C GLY A 479 2.78 -0.98 -1.71
N TYR A 480 3.97 -1.56 -1.80
CA TYR A 480 4.15 -2.85 -2.47
C TYR A 480 3.73 -3.94 -1.49
N ASN A 481 2.48 -4.41 -1.61
CA ASN A 481 1.90 -5.55 -0.90
C ASN A 481 0.60 -6.02 -1.59
N ALA A 482 0.04 -7.13 -1.11
CA ALA A 482 -1.38 -7.44 -1.24
C ALA A 482 -2.06 -7.38 0.14
N LEU A 483 -3.40 -7.38 0.18
CA LEU A 483 -4.18 -7.25 1.41
C LEU A 483 -5.54 -7.95 1.32
N ASN A 484 -5.84 -8.84 2.26
CA ASN A 484 -7.18 -9.31 2.56
C ASN A 484 -7.84 -8.44 3.64
N LYS A 485 -9.07 -8.00 3.37
CA LYS A 485 -9.85 -7.11 4.23
C LYS A 485 -11.27 -7.63 4.49
N PHE A 486 -11.41 -8.96 4.59
CA PHE A 486 -12.67 -9.72 4.76
C PHE A 486 -13.68 -9.56 3.61
N THR A 487 -14.08 -8.34 3.25
CA THR A 487 -14.96 -8.09 2.10
C THR A 487 -14.20 -7.92 0.78
N HIS A 488 -12.89 -7.68 0.84
CA HIS A 488 -12.08 -7.34 -0.33
C HIS A 488 -10.70 -8.00 -0.31
N LEU A 489 -10.25 -8.46 -1.47
CA LEU A 489 -8.85 -8.76 -1.79
C LEU A 489 -8.28 -7.61 -2.63
N ILE A 490 -7.16 -7.03 -2.18
CA ILE A 490 -6.57 -5.85 -2.81
C ILE A 490 -5.13 -6.17 -3.20
N LEU A 491 -4.83 -6.18 -4.51
CA LEU A 491 -3.46 -6.13 -5.02
C LEU A 491 -3.11 -4.66 -5.24
N LEU A 492 -2.09 -4.13 -4.57
CA LEU A 492 -1.78 -2.70 -4.64
C LEU A 492 -1.12 -2.34 -5.99
N PRO A 493 -1.31 -1.12 -6.54
CA PRO A 493 -0.75 -0.72 -7.84
C PRO A 493 0.78 -0.90 -7.92
N ALA A 494 1.49 -0.54 -6.86
CA ALA A 494 2.94 -0.70 -6.79
C ALA A 494 3.39 -2.18 -6.80
N TYR A 495 2.55 -3.10 -6.28
CA TYR A 495 2.81 -4.54 -6.34
C TYR A 495 2.64 -5.09 -7.76
N ILE A 496 1.54 -4.75 -8.45
CA ILE A 496 1.28 -5.29 -9.79
C ILE A 496 2.18 -4.69 -10.88
N HIS A 497 2.70 -3.46 -10.71
CA HIS A 497 3.48 -2.77 -11.73
C HIS A 497 4.74 -3.54 -12.18
N ILE A 498 5.44 -4.23 -11.27
CA ILE A 498 6.62 -5.00 -11.67
C ILE A 498 6.28 -6.15 -12.63
N PHE A 499 5.02 -6.60 -12.67
CA PHE A 499 4.57 -7.72 -13.49
C PHE A 499 4.03 -7.33 -14.88
N GLN A 500 4.05 -6.03 -15.23
CA GLN A 500 3.58 -5.55 -16.54
C GLN A 500 4.41 -6.06 -17.74
N ASN A 501 5.64 -6.49 -17.49
CA ASN A 501 6.53 -7.06 -18.50
C ASN A 501 6.14 -8.50 -18.87
N ARG A 502 6.70 -9.02 -19.98
CA ARG A 502 6.40 -10.38 -20.45
C ARG A 502 7.17 -11.44 -19.64
N TYR A 503 6.57 -11.91 -18.56
CA TYR A 503 7.11 -13.01 -17.74
C TYR A 503 6.67 -14.42 -18.22
N PRO A 504 7.43 -15.48 -17.87
CA PRO A 504 6.99 -16.88 -17.96
C PRO A 504 5.65 -17.11 -17.24
N LEU A 505 4.82 -18.02 -17.75
CA LEU A 505 3.49 -18.27 -17.17
C LEU A 505 3.61 -18.83 -15.75
N GLY A 506 4.58 -19.73 -15.54
CA GLY A 506 4.94 -20.24 -14.23
C GLY A 506 5.24 -19.13 -13.25
N PHE A 507 6.08 -18.16 -13.63
CA PHE A 507 6.48 -17.04 -12.77
C PHE A 507 5.28 -16.18 -12.35
N LEU A 508 4.39 -15.86 -13.31
CA LEU A 508 3.18 -15.10 -13.01
C LEU A 508 2.24 -15.85 -12.05
N TYR A 509 2.06 -17.16 -12.22
CA TYR A 509 1.26 -17.95 -11.29
C TYR A 509 1.96 -18.15 -9.94
N GLY A 510 3.29 -18.24 -9.90
CA GLY A 510 4.06 -18.37 -8.66
C GLY A 510 4.01 -17.11 -7.81
N SER A 511 4.18 -15.94 -8.43
CA SER A 511 4.14 -14.64 -7.75
C SER A 511 2.71 -14.10 -7.62
N LEU A 512 2.09 -13.63 -8.70
CA LEU A 512 0.74 -13.03 -8.65
C LEU A 512 -0.30 -14.07 -8.23
N GLY A 513 -0.29 -15.25 -8.85
CA GLY A 513 -1.24 -16.32 -8.51
C GLY A 513 -1.09 -16.80 -7.07
N GLY A 514 0.15 -17.01 -6.61
CA GLY A 514 0.47 -17.38 -5.23
C GLY A 514 -0.01 -16.34 -4.22
N THR A 515 0.23 -15.05 -4.49
CA THR A 515 -0.25 -13.94 -3.64
C THR A 515 -1.78 -13.81 -3.66
N ILE A 516 -2.43 -13.90 -4.81
CA ILE A 516 -3.92 -13.91 -4.88
C ILE A 516 -4.47 -15.08 -4.05
N ALA A 517 -3.88 -16.26 -4.18
CA ALA A 517 -4.31 -17.43 -3.42
C ALA A 517 -4.08 -17.25 -1.92
N HIS A 518 -2.91 -16.76 -1.49
CA HIS A 518 -2.61 -16.43 -0.09
C HIS A 518 -3.68 -15.49 0.49
N GLU A 519 -4.00 -14.40 -0.21
CA GLU A 519 -5.05 -13.47 0.25
C GLU A 519 -6.46 -14.08 0.21
N ILE A 520 -6.76 -15.04 -0.66
CA ILE A 520 -8.02 -15.82 -0.60
C ILE A 520 -8.03 -16.73 0.63
N PHE A 521 -6.90 -17.35 1.01
CA PHE A 521 -6.83 -18.20 2.20
C PHE A 521 -6.84 -17.44 3.52
N HIS A 522 -6.42 -16.17 3.54
CA HIS A 522 -6.74 -15.25 4.63
C HIS A 522 -8.25 -15.06 4.85
N SER A 523 -9.07 -15.22 3.79
CA SER A 523 -10.53 -15.23 3.87
C SER A 523 -11.13 -16.56 4.36
N LEU A 524 -10.30 -17.58 4.55
CA LEU A 524 -10.61 -18.92 5.03
C LEU A 524 -9.74 -19.30 6.25
N GLY A 525 -9.19 -18.28 6.92
CA GLY A 525 -8.10 -18.41 7.89
C GLY A 525 -8.44 -19.24 9.12
N LEU A 526 -7.42 -19.65 9.87
CA LEU A 526 -7.55 -20.60 10.99
C LEU A 526 -8.16 -19.97 12.24
N ARG A 527 -7.88 -18.68 12.50
CA ARG A 527 -8.08 -18.03 13.81
C ARG A 527 -8.68 -16.63 13.77
N ARG A 528 -8.96 -16.05 12.60
CA ARG A 528 -9.50 -14.68 12.48
C ARG A 528 -11.01 -14.63 12.82
N THR A 529 -11.36 -13.94 13.92
CA THR A 529 -12.71 -13.92 14.54
C THR A 529 -13.90 -13.70 13.59
N PRO A 530 -13.88 -12.72 12.64
CA PRO A 530 -15.01 -12.51 11.74
C PRO A 530 -15.35 -13.74 10.87
N PHE A 531 -14.34 -14.56 10.56
CA PHE A 531 -14.52 -15.80 9.80
C PHE A 531 -14.98 -16.96 10.68
N MET A 532 -14.58 -16.99 11.96
CA MET A 532 -15.07 -17.99 12.93
C MET A 532 -16.58 -17.85 13.17
N GLU A 533 -17.09 -16.62 13.24
CA GLU A 533 -18.52 -16.33 13.39
C GLU A 533 -19.29 -16.62 12.08
N THR A 534 -18.71 -16.24 10.94
CA THR A 534 -19.33 -16.43 9.62
C THR A 534 -19.36 -17.91 9.19
N PHE A 535 -18.33 -18.69 9.52
CA PHE A 535 -18.16 -20.07 9.08
C PHE A 535 -17.95 -21.05 10.24
N GLN A 536 -18.91 -21.95 10.43
CA GLN A 536 -18.93 -22.92 11.53
C GLN A 536 -17.85 -24.02 11.43
N HIS A 537 -17.09 -24.08 10.32
CA HIS A 537 -16.13 -25.15 10.04
C HIS A 537 -14.98 -25.24 11.04
N HIS A 538 -14.69 -24.16 11.76
CA HIS A 538 -13.69 -24.08 12.83
C HIS A 538 -13.95 -25.09 13.97
N ASN A 539 -15.19 -25.57 14.12
CA ASN A 539 -15.56 -26.56 15.12
C ASN A 539 -15.33 -28.02 14.66
N HIS A 540 -14.95 -28.27 13.39
CA HIS A 540 -14.62 -29.61 12.91
C HIS A 540 -13.29 -30.08 13.50
N LYS A 541 -13.23 -31.35 13.93
CA LYS A 541 -12.03 -31.92 14.57
C LYS A 541 -10.84 -31.96 13.61
N GLU A 542 -11.13 -32.18 12.34
CA GLU A 542 -10.19 -32.18 11.22
C GLU A 542 -9.53 -30.79 11.05
N PHE A 543 -10.30 -29.72 11.19
CA PHE A 543 -9.81 -28.34 11.10
C PHE A 543 -8.94 -27.97 12.31
N VAL A 544 -9.39 -28.30 13.53
CA VAL A 544 -8.61 -28.12 14.77
C VAL A 544 -7.29 -28.92 14.70
N HIS A 545 -7.32 -30.12 14.12
CA HIS A 545 -6.11 -30.93 13.91
C HIS A 545 -5.16 -30.31 12.87
N ALA A 546 -5.68 -29.79 11.76
CA ALA A 546 -4.88 -29.08 10.76
C ALA A 546 -4.21 -27.82 11.35
N MET A 547 -4.95 -27.01 12.09
CA MET A 547 -4.42 -25.86 12.83
C MET A 547 -3.29 -26.26 13.79
N THR A 548 -3.52 -27.31 14.60
CA THR A 548 -2.49 -27.86 15.51
C THR A 548 -1.25 -28.37 14.75
N CYS A 549 -1.42 -28.94 13.56
CA CYS A 549 -0.30 -29.33 12.70
C CYS A 549 0.52 -28.11 12.26
N TYR A 550 -0.12 -27.04 11.80
CA TYR A 550 0.55 -25.81 11.37
C TYR A 550 1.27 -25.13 12.55
N ASP A 551 0.62 -25.03 13.71
CA ASP A 551 1.23 -24.50 14.94
C ASP A 551 2.52 -25.25 15.31
N ASN A 552 2.47 -26.59 15.28
CA ASN A 552 3.64 -27.44 15.56
C ASN A 552 4.72 -27.34 14.47
N TYR A 553 4.33 -27.26 13.19
CA TYR A 553 5.25 -27.13 12.07
C TYR A 553 6.05 -25.83 12.17
N TYR A 554 5.38 -24.69 12.34
CA TYR A 554 6.07 -23.40 12.49
C TYR A 554 6.88 -23.31 13.79
N SER A 555 6.37 -23.83 14.91
CA SER A 555 7.13 -23.88 16.18
C SER A 555 8.39 -24.76 16.12
N SER A 556 8.50 -25.67 15.13
CA SER A 556 9.67 -26.53 14.97
C SER A 556 10.90 -25.81 14.38
N PHE A 557 10.70 -24.65 13.74
CA PHE A 557 11.81 -23.86 13.21
C PHE A 557 12.69 -23.30 14.33
N THR A 558 13.99 -23.18 14.05
CA THR A 558 14.97 -22.66 14.99
C THR A 558 15.88 -21.69 14.26
N LEU A 559 15.76 -20.40 14.59
CA LEU A 559 16.61 -19.32 14.10
C LEU A 559 17.88 -19.28 14.95
N LYS A 560 19.01 -19.65 14.35
CA LYS A 560 20.32 -19.56 14.98
C LYS A 560 20.90 -18.16 14.79
N HIS A 561 20.66 -17.26 15.75
CA HIS A 561 21.48 -16.05 15.86
C HIS A 561 22.85 -16.39 16.45
N ALA A 562 23.91 -15.75 15.96
CA ALA A 562 25.30 -16.19 16.19
C ALA A 562 25.79 -16.08 17.65
N LYS A 563 25.02 -15.45 18.54
CA LYS A 563 25.41 -15.15 19.93
C LYS A 563 24.29 -15.36 20.96
N GLU A 564 23.12 -15.86 20.54
CA GLU A 564 21.90 -15.90 21.37
C GLU A 564 21.30 -17.30 21.46
N PRO A 565 20.49 -17.60 22.50
CA PRO A 565 19.70 -18.81 22.54
C PRO A 565 18.84 -18.93 21.28
N ALA A 566 18.67 -20.17 20.82
CA ALA A 566 17.94 -20.50 19.60
C ALA A 566 16.50 -19.93 19.62
N LEU A 567 16.26 -18.85 18.88
CA LEU A 567 14.95 -18.23 18.78
C LEU A 567 14.02 -19.14 17.99
N ARG A 568 12.84 -19.43 18.53
CA ARG A 568 11.78 -20.17 17.85
C ARG A 568 10.60 -19.23 17.59
N PRO A 569 10.04 -19.19 16.37
CA PRO A 569 8.84 -18.40 16.12
C PRO A 569 7.68 -19.01 16.91
N ASN A 570 6.76 -18.15 17.37
CA ASN A 570 5.51 -18.62 17.93
C ASN A 570 4.65 -19.22 16.80
N GLY A 571 4.47 -20.54 16.80
CA GLY A 571 3.71 -21.22 15.76
C GLY A 571 2.23 -20.86 15.72
N GLU A 572 1.60 -20.55 16.85
CA GLU A 572 0.20 -20.09 16.91
C GLU A 572 0.00 -18.71 16.24
N VAL A 573 1.04 -17.87 16.25
CA VAL A 573 1.03 -16.58 15.53
C VAL A 573 1.40 -16.78 14.05
N LYS A 574 2.27 -17.76 13.74
CA LYS A 574 2.75 -18.00 12.37
C LYS A 574 1.88 -18.92 11.52
N SER A 575 1.01 -19.73 12.13
CA SER A 575 0.16 -20.67 11.40
C SER A 575 -0.91 -20.00 10.55
N GLU A 576 -1.41 -18.84 10.93
CA GLU A 576 -2.42 -18.09 10.14
C GLU A 576 -1.87 -17.66 8.77
N GLU A 577 -0.71 -16.99 8.78
CA GLU A 577 0.01 -16.57 7.56
C GLU A 577 0.53 -17.80 6.81
N GLY A 578 1.11 -18.76 7.54
CA GLY A 578 1.72 -19.96 6.96
C GLY A 578 0.73 -20.96 6.35
N PHE A 579 -0.53 -20.95 6.81
CA PHE A 579 -1.64 -21.66 6.16
C PHE A 579 -1.95 -21.03 4.80
N ALA A 580 -2.05 -19.70 4.76
CA ALA A 580 -2.26 -18.96 3.52
C ALA A 580 -1.10 -19.15 2.53
N ASP A 581 0.15 -19.18 2.99
CA ASP A 581 1.32 -19.54 2.17
C ASP A 581 1.20 -20.94 1.55
N VAL A 582 0.96 -21.96 2.39
CA VAL A 582 1.04 -23.38 1.97
C VAL A 582 -0.16 -23.80 1.12
N GLU A 583 -1.38 -23.41 1.50
CA GLU A 583 -2.58 -23.73 0.73
C GLU A 583 -2.72 -22.80 -0.48
N GLY A 584 -2.33 -21.53 -0.36
CA GLY A 584 -2.28 -20.58 -1.47
C GLY A 584 -1.35 -21.05 -2.59
N ALA A 585 -0.10 -21.38 -2.27
CA ALA A 585 0.84 -21.93 -3.25
C ALA A 585 0.35 -23.25 -3.88
N ARG A 586 -0.38 -24.09 -3.12
CA ARG A 586 -0.96 -25.34 -3.64
C ARG A 586 -2.06 -25.08 -4.67
N ILE A 587 -2.97 -24.15 -4.39
CA ILE A 587 -4.04 -23.75 -5.32
C ILE A 587 -3.45 -23.07 -6.55
N ALA A 588 -2.52 -22.15 -6.37
CA ALA A 588 -1.88 -21.47 -7.48
C ALA A 588 -1.11 -22.43 -8.41
N PHE A 589 -0.51 -23.49 -7.87
CA PHE A 589 0.13 -24.52 -8.68
C PHE A 589 -0.88 -25.37 -9.45
N ARG A 590 -2.02 -25.76 -8.85
CA ARG A 590 -3.11 -26.46 -9.55
C ARG A 590 -3.65 -25.63 -10.71
N ALA A 591 -3.89 -24.34 -10.47
CA ALA A 591 -4.36 -23.40 -11.49
C ALA A 591 -3.37 -23.29 -12.66
N LEU A 592 -2.06 -23.19 -12.38
CA LEU A 592 -1.04 -23.27 -13.42
C LEU A 592 -1.09 -24.60 -14.19
N GLN A 593 -1.18 -25.73 -13.50
CA GLN A 593 -1.19 -27.05 -14.13
C GLN A 593 -2.36 -27.22 -15.10
N LYS A 594 -3.56 -26.73 -14.74
CA LYS A 594 -4.75 -26.67 -15.60
C LYS A 594 -4.49 -25.83 -16.85
N VAL A 595 -4.08 -24.57 -16.66
CA VAL A 595 -3.86 -23.63 -17.77
C VAL A 595 -2.70 -24.06 -18.68
N ALA A 596 -1.64 -24.65 -18.14
CA ALA A 596 -0.52 -25.19 -18.91
C ALA A 596 -0.90 -26.51 -19.64
N GLY A 597 -1.73 -27.36 -19.03
CA GLY A 597 -2.23 -28.59 -19.66
C GLY A 597 -3.16 -28.33 -20.84
N GLU A 598 -4.02 -27.32 -20.74
CA GLU A 598 -4.94 -26.89 -21.81
C GLU A 598 -4.20 -26.25 -22.99
N LYS A 599 -3.07 -25.59 -22.74
CA LYS A 599 -2.31 -24.80 -23.73
C LYS A 599 -0.98 -25.48 -24.03
N LYS A 600 -0.95 -26.41 -25.01
CA LYS A 600 0.25 -27.13 -25.51
C LYS A 600 1.54 -26.30 -25.33
N ILE A 601 2.28 -26.65 -24.28
CA ILE A 601 3.30 -25.78 -23.65
C ILE A 601 4.40 -25.36 -24.64
N GLU A 602 4.80 -26.30 -25.51
CA GLU A 602 5.90 -26.12 -26.46
C GLU A 602 5.64 -25.00 -27.48
N LYS A 603 4.41 -24.88 -28.01
CA LYS A 603 4.12 -23.90 -29.09
C LYS A 603 4.28 -22.46 -28.63
N ARG A 604 3.99 -22.17 -27.35
CA ARG A 604 4.07 -20.82 -26.77
C ARG A 604 5.48 -20.38 -26.41
N ALA A 605 6.40 -21.32 -26.17
CA ALA A 605 7.80 -21.00 -25.91
C ALA A 605 8.50 -20.52 -27.20
N GLU A 606 8.30 -21.24 -28.31
CA GLU A 606 8.81 -20.85 -29.62
C GLU A 606 8.20 -19.53 -30.13
N GLU A 607 6.86 -19.39 -30.07
CA GLU A 607 6.15 -18.19 -30.54
C GLU A 607 6.56 -16.88 -29.85
N ARG A 608 7.20 -16.95 -28.67
CA ARG A 608 7.58 -15.76 -27.89
C ARG A 608 9.02 -15.31 -28.09
N GLY A 609 9.89 -16.11 -28.72
CA GLY A 609 11.31 -15.76 -28.96
C GLY A 609 12.16 -15.57 -27.71
N LEU A 610 11.65 -15.93 -26.53
CA LEU A 610 12.31 -15.70 -25.24
C LEU A 610 13.29 -16.84 -24.92
N ARG A 611 14.56 -16.49 -24.62
CA ARG A 611 15.60 -17.43 -24.15
C ARG A 611 15.39 -17.89 -22.69
N PHE A 612 14.16 -18.28 -22.34
CA PHE A 612 13.83 -18.93 -21.06
C PHE A 612 13.88 -20.47 -21.14
N ASP A 613 14.52 -21.00 -22.19
CA ASP A 613 14.58 -22.40 -22.61
C ASP A 613 15.08 -23.41 -21.55
N ARG A 614 15.75 -22.94 -20.49
CA ARG A 614 16.31 -23.80 -19.44
C ARG A 614 15.33 -24.25 -18.35
N PHE A 615 14.17 -23.61 -18.23
CA PHE A 615 13.22 -23.86 -17.14
C PHE A 615 11.78 -24.01 -17.63
N SER A 616 11.13 -25.10 -17.22
CA SER A 616 9.68 -25.30 -17.42
C SER A 616 8.86 -24.33 -16.56
N ASP A 617 7.59 -24.12 -16.92
CA ASP A 617 6.69 -23.29 -16.10
C ASP A 617 6.58 -23.79 -14.65
N SER A 618 6.66 -25.10 -14.39
CA SER A 618 6.70 -25.63 -13.02
C SER A 618 7.95 -25.21 -12.24
N GLN A 619 9.10 -25.04 -12.92
CA GLN A 619 10.35 -24.51 -12.34
C GLN A 619 10.38 -22.98 -12.29
N TRP A 620 9.48 -22.30 -13.01
CA TRP A 620 9.23 -20.87 -12.87
C TRP A 620 8.15 -20.55 -11.83
N PHE A 621 7.27 -21.51 -11.47
CA PHE A 621 6.19 -21.34 -10.49
C PHE A 621 6.64 -21.46 -9.05
N PHE A 622 7.51 -22.43 -8.81
CA PHE A 622 8.48 -22.28 -7.76
C PHE A 622 9.68 -21.69 -8.49
N PRO A 623 9.75 -20.36 -8.75
CA PRO A 623 11.02 -19.71 -9.06
C PRO A 623 11.73 -19.78 -7.72
N GLU A 624 12.27 -20.97 -7.46
CA GLU A 624 12.27 -21.68 -6.16
C GLU A 624 12.64 -20.69 -5.06
N ASP A 625 11.99 -20.65 -3.90
CA ASP A 625 12.03 -19.44 -3.03
C ASP A 625 13.47 -18.88 -2.79
N ARG A 626 13.83 -17.84 -3.57
CA ARG A 626 15.05 -17.71 -4.44
C ARG A 626 15.53 -16.27 -4.61
N THR A 627 14.69 -15.28 -4.32
CA THR A 627 14.98 -13.86 -4.61
C THR A 627 14.93 -12.99 -3.38
N ALA A 628 14.10 -13.32 -2.38
CA ALA A 628 14.18 -12.68 -1.07
C ALA A 628 15.46 -13.13 -0.35
N PRO A 629 16.50 -12.27 -0.18
CA PRO A 629 17.49 -12.54 0.84
C PRO A 629 16.77 -12.60 2.20
N ILE A 630 17.36 -13.32 3.14
CA ILE A 630 17.11 -13.06 4.56
C ILE A 630 17.41 -11.57 4.74
N SER A 631 16.37 -10.76 4.91
CA SER A 631 16.54 -9.39 5.41
C SER A 631 17.36 -9.54 6.69
N PRO A 632 18.61 -9.03 6.74
CA PRO A 632 19.24 -8.89 8.04
C PRO A 632 18.26 -8.03 8.83
N SER A 633 17.77 -8.56 9.95
CA SER A 633 17.07 -7.76 10.92
C SER A 633 18.10 -6.78 11.46
N GLU A 634 18.32 -5.67 10.74
CA GLU A 634 19.07 -4.54 11.24
C GLU A 634 18.45 -4.19 12.59
N ASP A 635 19.29 -4.16 13.63
CA ASP A 635 18.89 -3.86 14.98
C ASP A 635 18.36 -2.43 15.07
N ARG A 636 17.10 -2.24 14.68
CA ARG A 636 16.31 -1.05 15.00
C ARG A 636 15.86 -1.16 16.46
N HIS A 637 16.84 -1.17 17.35
CA HIS A 637 16.70 -0.59 18.66
C HIS A 637 16.44 0.92 18.49
N GLN A 638 15.17 1.25 18.21
CA GLN A 638 14.63 2.52 18.65
C GLN A 638 14.36 2.38 20.15
N GLY A 639 15.12 3.13 20.95
CA GLY A 639 14.70 3.52 22.30
C GLY A 639 13.73 4.70 22.24
#